data_AF-A0A954ZL47-F1
#
_entry.id   AF-A0A954ZL47-F1
#
_cell.length_a   1.000
_cell.length_b   1.000
_cell.length_c   1.000
_cell.angle_alpha   90.00
_cell.angle_beta   90.00
_cell.angle_gamma   90.00
#
_symmetry.space_group_name_H-M   'P 1'
#
loop_
_entity.id
_entity.type
_entity.pdbx_description
1 polymer ?
#
loop_
_entity_poly.entity_id
_entity_poly.type
_entity_poly.pdbx_seq_one_letter_code
_entity_poly.pdbx_strand_id
1 'polypeptide(L)'
;MAGKSRAVAPSGQASIEASGSVLDRNLASMGVVSQRAARAIAQAQSRTDLEWTVADDGLISCAMTDGWGRKTAFASRKRPGEEARRLAETVDIDKAGVIVVKGFGCGHHVRALLERGKSASLIVVYEPDVALLRSVLERQDFSGWLVDPLVAFITDPDDAAAISETLTGSEGLVSLGVKLVEHPPSSKRLADTADRFEARLAGVVRAIRTNVITTLVQSDVTMRNQIMNLDRYAEAPGIDDLKGSCAGRPAIVVSAGPSLRRNLHLLEQPWVREKFVIIAVQTVLRPMLARGIKPHFVTALDYHEISRRFYEGLTKEDVEGVTLVAEAKGNPAILDAWPGELRCPKDNCLSKLLEQTDADRGPIKPGATVAHLAYYLARHLGCDPVTLIGQDLAFTDGQYYASGAAIHDVWASELGEFCTLETLEWQRIARMRSRLVPARDHLGRGVYTDEQMHTYLTQFERDFAADANFGLTVIDATEGGIEKQGVRVMTLAEVLEQYKDSPDIELPATPEPTASEVRAAKQKLRDVRADVWKVGELCRKSHAMMMEMAEHHQDQGRVNELIKNVYAQRDEVVKLEPAFSLVQDLNQTGTLKRAKADRKIHLADQSALEQQKAQIERDAENVRWLGDAADLLGEMMDAAIRAHDGKAPKITREDPAVDPEAEENTTKQRVWAVIPADPWKSDLGVPRDLSEPVIDGKSALRLTLERLAQTKDIEGVAIVTHNVGDTAKAAGLDPSGGRVGRLAVQFIEADAETYRARAAGIRGARAFSARSWRGGVAGWTAYDEIFHPNATLEALDAVGADAALLVGADWGFIDPALCDEAASRFKKFPRSHRLVFSQAAVGLSPLLIEKSIVKSITQKKAEAGSFASIGSMLGYLPVQPSSDPIAGTGCIHVPPIVRDLGERVTLDSCTRRELVSRAIRDCDALKLSAEGIAKAISKATYTPSAPEHLTLELVAVNGTTLDTEHAITLIRQATQLREDVALTLTAETTSQDMADVLDHPELVRIVGAAKGAGVIAVHVRTPALAGEAKLIGLAELGVDVISVDYVSDRESTCELLTGRLGFGAAHEALTSLIHHRNTLDRLDDLHMPWVVVRLTRRDAIYEEIEPLYDRWMMACGAAVIDPLPEAVPGERIEPFELPQLAMRVLSRSKMTVRADRTTDKGDHARDGIAAAWRRQMESLTAIEPAQVMEIKSNTQAARSA
;
A
#
# COMPACT_ATOMS: atom_id res chain seq x y z
N MET A 1 -5.50 5.52 39.82
CA MET A 1 -5.02 6.06 41.11
C MET A 1 -4.81 7.58 41.00
N ALA A 2 -5.88 8.36 40.95
CA ALA A 2 -5.81 9.83 40.90
C ALA A 2 -6.56 10.38 42.12
N GLY A 3 -5.96 11.31 42.87
CA GLY A 3 -6.70 11.95 43.96
C GLY A 3 -5.93 12.78 44.99
N LYS A 4 -4.59 12.78 45.00
CA LYS A 4 -3.83 13.73 45.83
C LYS A 4 -2.74 14.38 45.00
N SER A 5 -2.77 15.71 44.90
CA SER A 5 -1.64 16.51 44.40
C SER A 5 -0.38 16.06 45.13
N ARG A 6 0.56 15.43 44.41
CA ARG A 6 1.84 15.04 45.00
C ARG A 6 2.64 16.32 45.21
N ALA A 7 2.92 16.66 46.46
CA ALA A 7 3.79 17.80 46.76
C ALA A 7 5.21 17.47 46.25
N VAL A 8 5.72 18.30 45.35
CA VAL A 8 7.11 18.19 44.88
C VAL A 8 8.03 18.59 46.02
N ALA A 9 9.00 17.75 46.37
CA ALA A 9 9.92 18.04 47.45
C ALA A 9 10.76 19.29 47.15
N PRO A 10 11.08 20.12 48.17
CA PRO A 10 12.07 21.17 48.02
C PRO A 10 13.44 20.59 47.72
N SER A 11 14.30 21.37 47.05
CA SER A 11 15.73 21.04 46.99
C SER A 11 16.32 21.08 48.41
N GLY A 12 17.27 20.18 48.69
CA GLY A 12 17.99 20.14 49.96
C GLY A 12 19.06 21.22 50.08
N GLN A 13 20.09 20.98 50.89
CA GLN A 13 21.11 22.00 51.16
C GLN A 13 22.04 22.24 49.95
N ALA A 14 22.30 23.52 49.65
CA ALA A 14 23.28 23.95 48.64
C ALA A 14 24.66 24.18 49.27
N SER A 15 25.74 23.88 48.53
CA SER A 15 27.13 24.14 48.91
C SER A 15 27.96 24.57 47.70
N ILE A 16 28.98 25.40 47.93
CA ILE A 16 30.00 25.70 46.91
C ILE A 16 31.01 24.54 46.79
N GLU A 17 31.24 23.84 47.89
CA GLU A 17 32.12 22.67 47.94
C GLU A 17 31.39 21.42 47.42
N ALA A 18 32.07 20.65 46.57
CA ALA A 18 31.56 19.38 46.06
C ALA A 18 31.50 18.33 47.19
N SER A 19 30.42 17.55 47.22
CA SER A 19 30.23 16.47 48.18
C SER A 19 29.87 15.17 47.46
N GLY A 20 30.72 14.15 47.59
CA GLY A 20 30.46 12.81 47.07
C GLY A 20 29.17 12.21 47.62
N SER A 21 28.89 12.40 48.92
CA SER A 21 27.65 11.92 49.55
C SER A 21 26.37 12.57 48.99
N VAL A 22 26.44 13.81 48.49
CA VAL A 22 25.30 14.49 47.84
C VAL A 22 25.12 13.93 46.43
N LEU A 23 26.22 13.73 45.70
CA LEU A 23 26.20 13.10 44.38
C LEU A 23 25.61 11.69 44.46
N ASP A 24 26.05 10.86 45.40
CA ASP A 24 25.56 9.48 45.55
C ASP A 24 24.04 9.42 45.78
N ARG A 25 23.50 10.32 46.61
CA ARG A 25 22.03 10.42 46.84
C ARG A 25 21.27 10.85 45.58
N ASN A 26 21.80 11.83 44.87
CA ASN A 26 21.22 12.32 43.62
C ASN A 26 21.23 11.23 42.53
N LEU A 27 22.35 10.53 42.37
CA LEU A 27 22.50 9.44 41.40
C LEU A 27 21.62 8.24 41.73
N ALA A 28 21.51 7.86 43.00
CA ALA A 28 20.60 6.79 43.42
C ALA A 28 19.14 7.13 43.10
N SER A 29 18.74 8.39 43.30
CA SER A 29 17.36 8.85 43.02
C SER A 29 17.09 8.94 41.52
N MET A 30 17.99 9.56 40.75
CA MET A 30 17.89 9.68 39.29
C MET A 30 17.93 8.31 38.60
N GLY A 31 18.72 7.38 39.11
CA GLY A 31 18.91 6.05 38.53
C GLY A 31 17.66 5.17 38.53
N VAL A 32 16.60 5.53 39.28
CA VAL A 32 15.30 4.84 39.27
C VAL A 32 14.62 4.97 37.91
N VAL A 33 14.75 6.13 37.25
CA VAL A 33 14.10 6.43 35.96
C VAL A 33 15.14 6.54 34.84
N SER A 34 16.31 7.10 35.11
CA SER A 34 17.33 7.44 34.10
C SER A 34 18.68 6.80 34.41
N GLN A 35 18.72 5.47 34.34
CA GLN A 35 19.91 4.69 34.72
C GLN A 35 21.14 5.00 33.84
N ARG A 36 20.96 5.20 32.52
CA ARG A 36 22.06 5.55 31.59
C ARG A 36 22.68 6.90 31.94
N ALA A 37 21.85 7.93 32.13
CA ALA A 37 22.30 9.26 32.54
C ALA A 37 23.04 9.21 33.88
N ALA A 38 22.50 8.50 34.88
CA ALA A 38 23.15 8.35 36.18
C ALA A 38 24.54 7.69 36.06
N ARG A 39 24.69 6.64 35.23
CA ARG A 39 25.99 6.01 34.97
C ARG A 39 26.97 6.95 34.28
N ALA A 40 26.53 7.68 33.25
CA ALA A 40 27.36 8.64 32.54
C ALA A 40 27.87 9.74 33.50
N ILE A 41 26.99 10.26 34.36
CA ILE A 41 27.35 11.27 35.38
C ILE A 41 28.35 10.70 36.39
N ALA A 42 28.16 9.47 36.85
CA ALA A 42 29.07 8.82 37.78
C ALA A 42 30.49 8.65 37.21
N GLN A 43 30.62 8.48 35.89
CA GLN A 43 31.88 8.30 35.18
C GLN A 43 32.55 9.61 34.73
N ALA A 44 31.80 10.71 34.62
CA ALA A 44 32.32 12.02 34.22
C ALA A 44 33.19 12.66 35.31
N GLN A 45 34.07 13.59 34.92
CA GLN A 45 34.78 14.45 35.87
C GLN A 45 34.06 15.79 36.02
N SER A 46 34.12 16.37 37.22
CA SER A 46 33.50 17.67 37.49
C SER A 46 34.24 18.79 36.76
N ARG A 47 33.47 19.71 36.18
CA ARG A 47 33.98 20.94 35.57
C ARG A 47 34.68 21.83 36.59
N THR A 48 35.88 22.30 36.24
CA THR A 48 36.71 23.19 37.07
C THR A 48 36.59 24.67 36.66
N ASP A 49 35.95 24.96 35.52
CA ASP A 49 35.76 26.28 34.92
C ASP A 49 34.45 26.98 35.36
N LEU A 50 33.76 26.42 36.36
CA LEU A 50 32.50 26.96 36.89
C LEU A 50 32.73 27.82 38.13
N GLU A 51 32.18 29.03 38.11
CA GLU A 51 32.12 29.90 39.28
C GLU A 51 30.78 29.74 40.02
N TRP A 52 30.84 29.44 41.31
CA TRP A 52 29.66 29.10 42.13
C TRP A 52 29.21 30.26 43.02
N THR A 53 27.91 30.34 43.28
CA THR A 53 27.31 31.27 44.25
C THR A 53 26.10 30.59 44.88
N VAL A 54 26.00 30.60 46.22
CA VAL A 54 24.74 30.29 46.91
C VAL A 54 23.94 31.57 46.99
N ALA A 55 22.72 31.56 46.45
CA ALA A 55 21.86 32.72 46.34
C ALA A 55 21.06 32.98 47.64
N ASP A 56 20.38 34.12 47.72
CA ASP A 56 19.65 34.56 48.91
C ASP A 56 18.46 33.64 49.26
N ASP A 57 17.95 32.88 48.29
CA ASP A 57 16.88 31.89 48.47
C ASP A 57 17.41 30.48 48.80
N GLY A 58 18.71 30.34 49.09
CA GLY A 58 19.35 29.10 49.51
C GLY A 58 19.66 28.12 48.38
N LEU A 59 19.46 28.52 47.12
CA LEU A 59 19.70 27.70 45.93
C LEU A 59 21.06 27.99 45.29
N ILE A 60 21.64 26.99 44.62
CA ILE A 60 22.91 27.15 43.92
C ILE A 60 22.74 27.88 42.58
N SER A 61 23.68 28.76 42.24
CA SER A 61 23.87 29.32 40.90
C SER A 61 25.31 29.07 40.47
N CYS A 62 25.52 28.81 39.17
CA CYS A 62 26.87 28.80 38.59
C CYS A 62 26.96 29.67 37.34
N ALA A 63 28.17 30.14 37.03
CA ALA A 63 28.47 30.86 35.80
C ALA A 63 29.71 30.27 35.13
N MET A 64 29.73 30.31 33.81
CA MET A 64 30.84 29.85 32.97
C MET A 64 31.29 30.95 32.05
N THR A 65 32.60 31.05 31.84
CA THR A 65 33.20 31.98 30.89
C THR A 65 33.55 31.21 29.62
N ASP A 66 33.02 31.63 28.47
CA ASP A 66 33.33 31.00 27.19
C ASP A 66 34.73 31.38 26.68
N GLY A 67 35.16 30.75 25.58
CA GLY A 67 36.46 31.02 24.95
C GLY A 67 36.64 32.45 24.43
N TRP A 68 35.59 33.28 24.45
CA TRP A 68 35.62 34.69 24.07
C TRP A 68 35.58 35.63 25.27
N GLY A 69 35.70 35.09 26.50
CA GLY A 69 35.70 35.86 27.74
C GLY A 69 34.31 36.31 28.20
N ARG A 70 33.23 35.85 27.55
CA ARG A 70 31.86 36.20 27.96
C ARG A 70 31.41 35.26 29.06
N LYS A 71 31.00 35.85 30.19
CA LYS A 71 30.47 35.14 31.35
C LYS A 71 28.95 34.97 31.25
N THR A 72 28.49 33.73 31.33
CA THR A 72 27.06 33.37 31.30
C THR A 72 26.69 32.68 32.61
N ALA A 73 25.72 33.21 33.34
CA ALA A 73 25.18 32.58 34.54
C ALA A 73 24.01 31.65 34.18
N PHE A 74 24.03 30.42 34.70
CA PHE A 74 23.02 29.38 34.45
C PHE A 74 21.80 29.46 35.39
N ALA A 75 21.82 30.40 36.32
CA ALA A 75 20.68 30.84 37.11
C ALA A 75 20.96 32.25 37.66
N SER A 76 19.94 32.91 38.19
CA SER A 76 20.05 34.20 38.87
C SER A 76 21.00 34.09 40.05
N ARG A 77 21.99 34.98 40.14
CA ARG A 77 22.93 34.98 41.26
C ARG A 77 22.32 35.42 42.59
N LYS A 78 21.10 35.97 42.58
CA LYS A 78 20.40 36.48 43.76
C LYS A 78 19.19 35.64 44.15
N ARG A 79 18.34 35.29 43.17
CA ARG A 79 17.07 34.56 43.39
C ARG A 79 16.77 33.56 42.25
N PRO A 80 17.54 32.46 42.12
CA PRO A 80 17.31 31.38 41.16
C PRO A 80 15.88 30.85 41.14
N GLY A 81 15.25 30.71 42.31
CA GLY A 81 13.91 30.14 42.42
C GLY A 81 12.83 31.00 41.79
N GLU A 82 12.96 32.33 41.84
CA GLU A 82 12.01 33.24 41.19
C GLU A 82 12.14 33.24 39.67
N GLU A 83 13.37 33.20 39.16
CA GLU A 83 13.63 33.08 37.72
C GLU A 83 13.04 31.78 37.17
N ALA A 84 13.26 30.67 37.87
CA ALA A 84 12.71 29.37 37.52
C ALA A 84 11.17 29.38 37.43
N ARG A 85 10.49 30.02 38.39
CA ARG A 85 9.01 30.14 38.36
C ARG A 85 8.53 30.98 37.18
N ARG A 86 9.17 32.12 36.89
CA ARG A 86 8.81 32.96 35.73
C ARG A 86 8.95 32.20 34.41
N LEU A 87 9.99 31.38 34.26
CA LEU A 87 10.14 30.55 33.07
C LEU A 87 9.00 29.50 32.99
N ALA A 88 8.72 28.81 34.11
CA ALA A 88 7.63 27.84 34.16
C ALA A 88 6.26 28.48 33.86
N GLU A 89 6.05 29.75 34.20
CA GLU A 89 4.82 30.51 33.91
C GLU A 89 4.54 30.72 32.43
N THR A 90 5.59 30.73 31.60
CA THR A 90 5.46 30.87 30.13
C THR A 90 4.93 29.61 29.45
N VAL A 91 4.89 28.48 30.17
CA VAL A 91 4.49 27.18 29.61
C VAL A 91 2.99 26.95 29.81
N ASP A 92 2.29 26.80 28.69
CA ASP A 92 0.89 26.35 28.63
C ASP A 92 0.85 24.83 28.89
N ILE A 93 0.71 24.48 30.16
CA ILE A 93 0.69 23.08 30.62
C ILE A 93 -0.60 22.36 30.22
N ASP A 94 -1.70 23.08 29.97
CA ASP A 94 -2.99 22.48 29.62
C ASP A 94 -2.89 21.73 28.28
N LYS A 95 -2.03 22.21 27.38
CA LYS A 95 -1.82 21.63 26.04
C LYS A 95 -0.60 20.72 25.92
N ALA A 96 0.10 20.42 27.01
CA ALA A 96 1.37 19.68 26.97
C ALA A 96 1.43 18.55 28.01
N GLY A 97 1.13 17.32 27.59
CA GLY A 97 1.31 16.12 28.41
C GLY A 97 2.79 15.77 28.64
N VAL A 98 3.67 16.14 27.71
CA VAL A 98 5.12 16.02 27.85
C VAL A 98 5.78 17.39 27.67
N ILE A 99 6.68 17.74 28.59
CA ILE A 99 7.45 18.99 28.57
C ILE A 99 8.92 18.62 28.46
N VAL A 100 9.56 19.05 27.37
CA VAL A 100 10.96 18.74 27.10
C VAL A 100 11.79 19.99 27.34
N VAL A 101 12.69 19.92 28.31
CA VAL A 101 13.54 21.04 28.75
C VAL A 101 14.91 20.90 28.12
N LYS A 102 15.29 21.86 27.27
CA LYS A 102 16.63 21.94 26.67
C LYS A 102 17.58 22.69 27.60
N GLY A 103 18.39 21.93 28.33
CA GLY A 103 19.40 22.38 29.25
C GLY A 103 18.98 22.28 30.71
N PHE A 104 19.81 21.62 31.51
CA PHE A 104 19.60 21.48 32.94
C PHE A 104 20.07 22.72 33.71
N GLY A 105 21.19 23.33 33.30
CA GLY A 105 21.76 24.48 34.02
C GLY A 105 21.96 24.14 35.50
N CYS A 106 21.31 24.88 36.41
CA CYS A 106 21.29 24.57 37.85
C CYS A 106 20.06 23.77 38.33
N GLY A 107 19.16 23.33 37.44
CA GLY A 107 18.04 22.43 37.74
C GLY A 107 16.77 23.07 38.31
N HIS A 108 16.78 24.36 38.67
CA HIS A 108 15.66 25.01 39.37
C HIS A 108 14.38 25.12 38.54
N HIS A 109 14.51 25.42 37.24
CA HIS A 109 13.37 25.50 36.32
C HIS A 109 12.72 24.14 36.07
N VAL A 110 13.49 23.05 36.10
CA VAL A 110 12.95 21.68 35.99
C VAL A 110 12.02 21.40 37.17
N ARG A 111 12.44 21.73 38.39
CA ARG A 111 11.61 21.61 39.60
C ARG A 111 10.35 22.48 39.53
N ALA A 112 10.47 23.73 39.08
CA ALA A 112 9.33 24.63 38.93
C ALA A 112 8.31 24.14 37.88
N LEU A 113 8.77 23.53 36.78
CA LEU A 113 7.91 22.91 35.78
C LEU A 113 7.20 21.66 36.33
N LEU A 114 7.92 20.83 37.09
CA LEU A 114 7.35 19.66 37.76
C LEU A 114 6.25 20.05 38.76
N GLU A 115 6.48 21.11 39.56
CA GLU A 115 5.48 21.68 40.48
C GLU A 115 4.21 22.14 39.73
N ARG A 116 4.40 22.88 38.63
CA ARG A 116 3.29 23.41 37.82
C ARG A 116 2.51 22.29 37.13
N GLY A 117 3.20 21.21 36.72
CA GLY A 117 2.59 20.05 36.08
C GLY A 117 1.62 19.25 36.95
N LYS A 118 1.56 19.49 38.28
CA LYS A 118 0.62 18.86 39.24
C LYS A 118 0.48 17.34 39.08
N SER A 119 1.58 16.63 38.79
CA SER A 119 1.60 15.17 38.53
C SER A 119 0.85 14.71 37.26
N ALA A 120 0.61 15.61 36.30
CA ALA A 120 -0.12 15.35 35.06
C ALA A 120 0.70 15.66 33.79
N SER A 121 1.99 15.94 33.94
CA SER A 121 2.92 16.17 32.83
C SER A 121 4.26 15.48 33.10
N LEU A 122 4.79 14.77 32.11
CA LEU A 122 6.13 14.19 32.11
C LEU A 122 7.15 15.28 31.74
N ILE A 123 8.21 15.42 32.53
CA ILE A 123 9.32 16.34 32.29
C ILE A 123 10.53 15.56 31.78
N VAL A 124 10.94 15.83 30.54
CA VAL A 124 12.14 15.22 29.95
C VAL A 124 13.22 16.29 29.84
N VAL A 125 14.38 16.07 30.44
CA VAL A 125 15.50 17.00 30.44
C VAL A 125 16.55 16.53 29.44
N TYR A 126 16.88 17.37 28.47
CA TYR A 126 18.01 17.16 27.59
C TYR A 126 19.21 18.00 28.06
N GLU A 127 20.29 17.34 28.49
CA GLU A 127 21.55 17.98 28.88
C GLU A 127 22.74 17.11 28.48
N PRO A 128 23.44 17.42 27.37
CA PRO A 128 24.57 16.63 26.90
C PRO A 128 25.87 16.88 27.67
N ASP A 129 25.97 17.96 28.45
CA ASP A 129 27.15 18.21 29.28
C ASP A 129 27.03 17.46 30.61
N VAL A 130 27.41 16.19 30.55
CA VAL A 130 27.40 15.27 31.70
C VAL A 130 28.32 15.78 32.84
N ALA A 131 29.39 16.49 32.50
CA ALA A 131 30.29 17.09 33.48
C ALA A 131 29.63 18.27 34.22
N LEU A 132 28.82 19.09 33.53
CA LEU A 132 27.99 20.13 34.15
C LEU A 132 26.95 19.51 35.10
N LEU A 133 26.25 18.45 34.66
CA LEU A 133 25.31 17.71 35.51
C LEU A 133 25.99 17.24 36.78
N ARG A 134 27.15 16.56 36.66
CA ARG A 134 27.93 16.10 37.81
C ARG A 134 28.27 17.24 38.75
N SER A 135 28.85 18.33 38.23
CA SER A 135 29.27 19.47 39.04
C SER A 135 28.14 20.10 39.85
N VAL A 136 26.92 20.12 39.30
CA VAL A 136 25.72 20.64 39.95
C VAL A 136 25.17 19.64 40.98
N LEU A 137 25.10 18.35 40.63
CA LEU A 137 24.62 17.28 41.51
C LEU A 137 25.55 16.99 42.69
N GLU A 138 26.82 17.38 42.65
CA GLU A 138 27.74 17.33 43.80
C GLU A 138 27.50 18.45 44.82
N ARG A 139 26.76 19.50 44.45
CA ARG A 139 26.66 20.77 45.21
C ARG A 139 25.27 21.11 45.69
N GLN A 140 24.25 20.51 45.11
CA GLN A 140 22.86 20.73 45.49
C GLN A 140 22.15 19.38 45.57
N ASP A 141 21.53 19.11 46.71
CA ASP A 141 20.73 17.90 46.89
C ASP A 141 19.36 18.07 46.20
N PHE A 142 19.11 17.26 45.17
CA PHE A 142 17.85 17.21 44.42
C PHE A 142 17.14 15.85 44.57
N SER A 143 17.67 14.95 45.41
CA SER A 143 17.20 13.57 45.55
C SER A 143 15.69 13.48 45.81
N GLY A 144 15.15 14.45 46.57
CA GLY A 144 13.72 14.51 46.91
C GLY A 144 12.76 14.60 45.72
N TRP A 145 13.18 15.17 44.58
CA TRP A 145 12.32 15.26 43.38
C TRP A 145 12.90 14.54 42.15
N LEU A 146 14.20 14.23 42.13
CA LEU A 146 14.78 13.38 41.07
C LEU A 146 14.25 11.95 41.08
N VAL A 147 13.73 11.48 42.22
CA VAL A 147 13.07 10.17 42.35
C VAL A 147 11.65 10.14 41.73
N ASP A 148 11.12 11.28 41.30
CA ASP A 148 9.77 11.32 40.73
C ASP A 148 9.74 10.63 39.35
N PRO A 149 8.83 9.67 39.11
CA PRO A 149 8.73 8.96 37.83
C PRO A 149 8.37 9.87 36.65
N LEU A 150 7.94 11.11 36.89
CA LEU A 150 7.64 12.10 35.87
C LEU A 150 8.85 12.97 35.51
N VAL A 151 10.07 12.60 35.93
CA VAL A 151 11.30 13.29 35.53
C VAL A 151 12.27 12.30 34.91
N ALA A 152 12.66 12.54 33.66
CA ALA A 152 13.63 11.72 32.95
C ALA A 152 14.73 12.56 32.29
N PHE A 153 15.91 11.97 32.11
CA PHE A 153 17.10 12.63 31.58
C PHE A 153 17.63 11.94 30.34
N ILE A 154 17.99 12.75 29.34
CA ILE A 154 18.62 12.33 28.09
C ILE A 154 19.90 13.15 27.92
N THR A 155 21.03 12.45 27.78
CA THR A 155 22.37 13.07 27.71
C THR A 155 23.05 12.91 26.36
N ASP A 156 22.47 12.11 25.46
CA ASP A 156 23.01 11.89 24.11
C ASP A 156 21.93 12.28 23.07
N PRO A 157 22.21 13.23 22.16
CA PRO A 157 21.28 13.59 21.10
C PRO A 157 21.01 12.46 20.09
N ASP A 158 21.89 11.47 19.97
CA ASP A 158 21.80 10.39 18.97
C ASP A 158 21.22 9.08 19.52
N ASP A 159 21.04 8.94 20.83
CA ASP A 159 20.52 7.72 21.45
C ASP A 159 18.98 7.61 21.33
N ALA A 160 18.52 7.29 20.11
CA ALA A 160 17.10 7.10 19.81
C ALA A 160 16.45 6.02 20.69
N ALA A 161 17.20 4.99 21.07
CA ALA A 161 16.73 3.95 21.97
C ALA A 161 16.44 4.51 23.37
N ALA A 162 17.31 5.36 23.93
CA ALA A 162 17.06 6.03 25.21
C ALA A 162 15.88 7.01 25.15
N ILE A 163 15.71 7.74 24.04
CA ILE A 163 14.55 8.62 23.84
C ILE A 163 13.25 7.78 23.83
N SER A 164 13.24 6.69 23.07
CA SER A 164 12.10 5.77 22.96
C SER A 164 11.78 5.08 24.30
N GLU A 165 12.79 4.60 25.01
CA GLU A 165 12.67 4.00 26.35
C GLU A 165 12.08 5.01 27.35
N THR A 166 12.53 6.26 27.33
CA THR A 166 12.04 7.34 28.21
C THR A 166 10.56 7.65 28.01
N LEU A 167 10.07 7.56 26.77
CA LEU A 167 8.67 7.85 26.44
C LEU A 167 7.76 6.61 26.51
N THR A 168 8.33 5.42 26.70
CA THR A 168 7.59 4.16 26.80
C THR A 168 6.67 4.19 28.04
N GLY A 169 5.42 3.77 27.88
CA GLY A 169 4.41 3.83 28.94
C GLY A 169 3.80 5.22 29.17
N SER A 170 4.24 6.23 28.42
CA SER A 170 3.73 7.61 28.44
C SER A 170 2.98 7.98 27.16
N GLU A 171 2.53 7.00 26.37
CA GLU A 171 1.91 7.19 25.05
C GLU A 171 0.64 8.07 25.13
N GLY A 172 -0.14 7.93 26.20
CA GLY A 172 -1.28 8.78 26.50
C GLY A 172 -0.89 10.26 26.72
N LEU A 173 0.24 10.51 27.39
CA LEU A 173 0.77 11.87 27.60
C LEU A 173 1.34 12.45 26.30
N VAL A 174 2.02 11.65 25.49
CA VAL A 174 2.51 12.07 24.17
C VAL A 174 1.35 12.46 23.24
N SER A 175 0.24 11.73 23.32
CA SER A 175 -1.01 12.00 22.58
C SER A 175 -1.74 13.27 23.05
N LEU A 176 -1.40 13.77 24.24
CA LEU A 176 -1.91 15.02 24.80
C LEU A 176 -1.07 16.25 24.40
N GLY A 177 0.07 16.06 23.74
CA GLY A 177 0.92 17.14 23.24
C GLY A 177 2.31 17.15 23.87
N VAL A 178 3.29 17.57 23.07
CA VAL A 178 4.69 17.73 23.49
C VAL A 178 5.06 19.20 23.35
N LYS A 179 5.63 19.80 24.40
CA LYS A 179 6.12 21.18 24.39
C LYS A 179 7.61 21.23 24.64
N LEU A 180 8.34 21.82 23.71
CA LEU A 180 9.76 22.14 23.88
C LEU A 180 9.90 23.45 24.65
N VAL A 181 10.77 23.46 25.67
CA VAL A 181 11.08 24.60 26.53
C VAL A 181 12.58 24.82 26.48
N GLU A 182 13.00 26.00 26.03
CA GLU A 182 14.38 26.42 26.05
C GLU A 182 14.75 27.02 27.40
N HIS A 183 15.85 26.55 28.00
CA HIS A 183 16.50 27.26 29.09
C HIS A 183 17.44 28.33 28.50
N PRO A 184 17.12 29.63 28.56
CA PRO A 184 17.86 30.65 27.80
C PRO A 184 19.37 30.70 28.08
N PRO A 185 19.85 30.53 29.34
CA PRO A 185 21.28 30.45 29.63
C PRO A 185 22.00 29.24 29.00
N SER A 186 21.28 28.15 28.72
CA SER A 186 21.84 26.94 28.10
C SER A 186 21.77 26.97 26.57
N SER A 187 20.84 27.72 25.98
CA SER A 187 20.50 27.69 24.54
C SER A 187 21.72 27.78 23.62
N LYS A 188 22.59 28.79 23.81
CA LYS A 188 23.79 28.96 22.97
C LYS A 188 24.78 27.80 23.02
N ARG A 189 24.96 27.20 24.20
CA ARG A 189 25.88 26.06 24.39
C ARG A 189 25.33 24.79 23.72
N LEU A 190 24.01 24.68 23.67
CA LEU A 190 23.33 23.49 23.17
C LEU A 190 22.97 23.56 21.69
N ALA A 191 23.05 24.73 21.05
CA ALA A 191 22.56 24.97 19.68
C ALA A 191 22.85 23.82 18.71
N ASP A 192 24.12 23.43 18.55
CA ASP A 192 24.54 22.40 17.60
C ASP A 192 23.94 21.00 17.87
N THR A 193 23.67 20.70 19.15
CA THR A 193 23.17 19.38 19.60
C THR A 193 21.66 19.36 19.79
N ALA A 194 21.06 20.51 20.07
CA ALA A 194 19.64 20.69 20.33
C ALA A 194 18.81 20.42 19.07
N ASP A 195 19.22 20.94 17.91
CA ASP A 195 18.51 20.73 16.65
C ASP A 195 18.49 19.25 16.26
N ARG A 196 19.60 18.54 16.49
CA ARG A 196 19.71 17.09 16.27
C ARG A 196 18.80 16.31 17.22
N PHE A 197 18.84 16.62 18.51
CA PHE A 197 17.97 16.00 19.51
C PHE A 197 16.48 16.24 19.18
N GLU A 198 16.10 17.46 18.78
CA GLU A 198 14.73 17.78 18.38
C GLU A 198 14.26 16.96 17.18
N ALA A 199 15.10 16.83 16.16
CA ALA A 199 14.79 16.01 14.99
C ALA A 199 14.56 14.54 15.38
N ARG A 200 15.41 13.97 16.24
CA ARG A 200 15.26 12.59 16.74
C ARG A 200 14.02 12.41 17.60
N LEU A 201 13.79 13.31 18.56
CA LEU A 201 12.60 13.32 19.40
C LEU A 201 11.32 13.43 18.56
N ALA A 202 11.31 14.29 17.55
CA ALA A 202 10.16 14.44 16.65
C ALA A 202 9.85 13.12 15.91
N GLY A 203 10.88 12.38 15.49
CA GLY A 203 10.73 11.03 14.92
C GLY A 203 10.09 10.04 15.88
N VAL A 204 10.61 9.93 17.11
CA VAL A 204 10.06 9.03 18.15
C VAL A 204 8.63 9.41 18.54
N VAL A 205 8.34 10.70 18.73
CA VAL A 205 7.00 11.20 19.05
C VAL A 205 6.02 10.88 17.92
N ARG A 206 6.45 11.01 16.65
CA ARG A 206 5.64 10.64 15.48
C ARG A 206 5.34 9.14 15.49
N ALA A 207 6.34 8.30 15.71
CA ALA A 207 6.18 6.85 15.81
C ALA A 207 5.19 6.43 16.91
N ILE A 208 5.32 7.00 18.12
CA ILE A 208 4.39 6.75 19.23
C ILE A 208 2.96 7.17 18.86
N ARG A 209 2.78 8.36 18.27
CA ARG A 209 1.45 8.83 17.84
C ARG A 209 0.84 7.93 16.78
N THR A 210 1.62 7.51 15.79
CA THR A 210 1.16 6.57 14.75
C THR A 210 0.72 5.25 15.37
N ASN A 211 1.46 4.70 16.33
CA ASN A 211 1.08 3.48 17.04
C ASN A 211 -0.21 3.67 17.85
N VAL A 212 -0.36 4.78 18.58
CA VAL A 212 -1.59 5.07 19.34
C VAL A 212 -2.79 5.22 18.40
N ILE A 213 -2.66 6.01 17.33
CA ILE A 213 -3.75 6.19 16.35
C ILE A 213 -4.12 4.86 15.71
N THR A 214 -3.13 4.06 15.31
CA THR A 214 -3.37 2.74 14.70
C THR A 214 -4.11 1.84 15.68
N THR A 215 -3.69 1.78 16.95
CA THR A 215 -4.37 0.96 17.98
C THR A 215 -5.81 1.43 18.20
N LEU A 216 -6.05 2.75 18.24
CA LEU A 216 -7.39 3.32 18.45
C LEU A 216 -8.32 3.16 17.23
N VAL A 217 -7.79 3.27 16.01
CA VAL A 217 -8.57 3.13 14.77
C VAL A 217 -8.84 1.66 14.46
N GLN A 218 -7.95 0.75 14.87
CA GLN A 218 -8.03 -0.67 14.56
C GLN A 218 -8.61 -1.51 15.70
N SER A 219 -9.08 -0.93 16.82
CA SER A 219 -9.66 -1.69 17.94
C SER A 219 -10.80 -2.60 17.48
N ASP A 220 -11.66 -2.04 16.64
CA ASP A 220 -12.88 -2.67 16.14
C ASP A 220 -12.53 -3.82 15.19
N VAL A 221 -11.58 -3.58 14.27
CA VAL A 221 -11.02 -4.58 13.35
C VAL A 221 -10.34 -5.70 14.13
N THR A 222 -9.52 -5.36 15.12
CA THR A 222 -8.76 -6.31 15.94
C THR A 222 -9.71 -7.24 16.68
N MET A 223 -10.71 -6.67 17.37
CA MET A 223 -11.67 -7.46 18.13
C MET A 223 -12.53 -8.33 17.22
N ARG A 224 -13.00 -7.79 16.09
CA ARG A 224 -13.74 -8.56 15.07
C ARG A 224 -12.91 -9.74 14.55
N ASN A 225 -11.65 -9.51 14.18
CA ASN A 225 -10.78 -10.56 13.66
C ASN A 225 -10.55 -11.66 14.71
N GLN A 226 -10.25 -11.27 15.95
CA GLN A 226 -10.09 -12.19 17.07
C GLN A 226 -11.33 -13.09 17.21
N ILE A 227 -12.53 -12.52 17.36
CA ILE A 227 -13.75 -13.34 17.56
C ILE A 227 -14.11 -14.17 16.31
N MET A 228 -13.80 -13.70 15.11
CA MET A 228 -13.96 -14.46 13.85
C MET A 228 -12.96 -15.61 13.74
N ASN A 229 -11.82 -15.52 14.43
CA ASN A 229 -10.80 -16.56 14.50
C ASN A 229 -10.97 -17.52 15.69
N LEU A 230 -11.98 -17.32 16.55
CA LEU A 230 -12.14 -18.10 17.78
C LEU A 230 -12.17 -19.62 17.54
N ASP A 231 -12.76 -20.07 16.44
CA ASP A 231 -12.80 -21.48 16.05
C ASP A 231 -11.40 -22.03 15.76
N ARG A 232 -10.63 -21.36 14.89
CA ARG A 232 -9.26 -21.75 14.53
C ARG A 232 -8.30 -21.60 15.70
N TYR A 233 -8.48 -20.57 16.51
CA TYR A 233 -7.69 -20.34 17.73
C TYR A 233 -7.90 -21.45 18.76
N ALA A 234 -9.15 -21.87 18.97
CA ALA A 234 -9.48 -22.97 19.87
C ALA A 234 -8.97 -24.34 19.36
N GLU A 235 -8.84 -24.52 18.04
CA GLU A 235 -8.25 -25.73 17.44
C GLU A 235 -6.71 -25.74 17.52
N ALA A 236 -6.06 -24.60 17.35
CA ALA A 236 -4.61 -24.50 17.27
C ALA A 236 -3.94 -24.56 18.64
N PRO A 237 -2.85 -25.35 18.83
CA PRO A 237 -2.03 -25.29 20.02
C PRO A 237 -1.28 -23.96 20.16
N GLY A 238 -0.74 -23.72 21.35
CA GLY A 238 0.12 -22.57 21.63
C GLY A 238 1.58 -22.74 21.19
N ILE A 239 2.44 -21.91 21.78
CA ILE A 239 3.89 -21.89 21.55
C ILE A 239 4.71 -22.10 22.84
N ASP A 240 4.09 -22.49 23.96
CA ASP A 240 4.78 -22.58 25.25
C ASP A 240 5.87 -23.66 25.24
N ASP A 241 5.60 -24.78 24.59
CA ASP A 241 6.53 -25.91 24.38
C ASP A 241 7.76 -25.53 23.53
N LEU A 242 7.66 -24.49 22.71
CA LEU A 242 8.78 -23.98 21.91
C LEU A 242 9.75 -23.13 22.74
N LYS A 243 9.39 -22.73 23.95
CA LYS A 243 10.18 -21.79 24.74
C LYS A 243 11.57 -22.37 25.06
N GLY A 244 12.62 -21.75 24.53
CA GLY A 244 14.01 -22.18 24.74
C GLY A 244 14.39 -23.50 24.07
N SER A 245 13.56 -24.07 23.18
CA SER A 245 13.84 -25.36 22.54
C SER A 245 15.07 -25.34 21.62
N CYS A 246 15.49 -24.16 21.18
CA CYS A 246 16.66 -23.93 20.33
C CYS A 246 17.68 -23.01 20.99
N ALA A 247 17.83 -23.10 22.32
CA ALA A 247 18.76 -22.29 23.10
C ALA A 247 20.19 -22.32 22.51
N GLY A 248 20.72 -21.13 22.19
CA GLY A 248 22.07 -20.96 21.65
C GLY A 248 22.27 -21.44 20.20
N ARG A 249 21.19 -21.76 19.48
CA ARG A 249 21.25 -22.09 18.05
C ARG A 249 21.10 -20.84 17.20
N PRO A 250 21.75 -20.77 16.02
CA PRO A 250 21.58 -19.62 15.14
C PRO A 250 20.20 -19.65 14.47
N ALA A 251 19.59 -18.49 14.31
CA ALA A 251 18.34 -18.32 13.56
C ALA A 251 18.51 -17.34 12.39
N ILE A 252 17.73 -17.56 11.33
CA ILE A 252 17.63 -16.64 10.19
C ILE A 252 16.17 -16.18 10.08
N VAL A 253 15.95 -14.89 10.30
CA VAL A 253 14.66 -14.23 10.06
C VAL A 253 14.65 -13.72 8.62
N VAL A 254 13.73 -14.24 7.82
CA VAL A 254 13.59 -13.92 6.40
C VAL A 254 12.42 -12.96 6.21
N SER A 255 12.73 -11.70 5.91
CA SER A 255 11.78 -10.61 5.71
C SER A 255 11.59 -10.27 4.22
N ALA A 256 10.58 -9.47 3.89
CA ALA A 256 10.07 -9.26 2.52
C ALA A 256 10.71 -8.12 1.74
N GLY A 257 11.74 -7.50 2.30
CA GLY A 257 12.36 -6.32 1.73
C GLY A 257 13.09 -6.62 0.42
N PRO A 258 13.26 -5.60 -0.45
CA PRO A 258 13.82 -5.77 -1.78
C PRO A 258 15.17 -6.49 -1.84
N SER A 259 16.02 -6.32 -0.84
CA SER A 259 17.35 -6.93 -0.81
C SER A 259 17.32 -8.46 -0.71
N LEU A 260 16.20 -9.08 -0.30
CA LEU A 260 16.10 -10.53 -0.12
C LEU A 260 16.61 -11.34 -1.32
N ARG A 261 16.41 -10.81 -2.54
CA ARG A 261 16.87 -11.43 -3.79
C ARG A 261 18.37 -11.73 -3.80
N ARG A 262 19.17 -10.95 -3.06
CA ARG A 262 20.63 -11.10 -2.94
C ARG A 262 21.03 -12.33 -2.13
N ASN A 263 20.14 -12.82 -1.25
CA ASN A 263 20.48 -13.81 -0.22
C ASN A 263 19.71 -15.13 -0.35
N LEU A 264 18.53 -15.12 -1.00
CA LEU A 264 17.60 -16.24 -0.97
C LEU A 264 18.22 -17.57 -1.45
N HIS A 265 19.04 -17.53 -2.50
CA HIS A 265 19.71 -18.69 -3.07
C HIS A 265 20.67 -19.40 -2.09
N LEU A 266 21.19 -18.68 -1.09
CA LEU A 266 22.09 -19.26 -0.09
C LEU A 266 21.36 -20.21 0.87
N LEU A 267 20.02 -20.09 0.99
CA LEU A 267 19.19 -20.95 1.83
C LEU A 267 18.77 -22.25 1.14
N GLU A 268 19.05 -22.43 -0.16
CA GLU A 268 18.68 -23.63 -0.92
C GLU A 268 19.48 -24.88 -0.49
N GLN A 269 20.60 -24.69 0.20
CA GLN A 269 21.45 -25.78 0.65
C GLN A 269 20.81 -26.51 1.86
N PRO A 270 20.55 -27.84 1.80
CA PRO A 270 19.81 -28.55 2.85
C PRO A 270 20.39 -28.41 4.25
N TRP A 271 21.73 -28.41 4.38
CA TRP A 271 22.42 -28.28 5.65
C TRP A 271 22.09 -26.95 6.36
N VAL A 272 21.72 -25.89 5.63
CA VAL A 272 21.37 -24.61 6.25
C VAL A 272 20.13 -24.78 7.13
N ARG A 273 19.12 -25.51 6.65
CA ARG A 273 17.92 -25.82 7.45
C ARG A 273 18.25 -26.75 8.63
N GLU A 274 19.20 -27.67 8.47
CA GLU A 274 19.62 -28.55 9.58
C GLU A 274 20.30 -27.77 10.72
N LYS A 275 20.98 -26.66 10.40
CA LYS A 275 21.82 -25.89 11.34
C LYS A 275 21.18 -24.61 11.86
N PHE A 276 20.30 -23.99 11.09
CA PHE A 276 19.68 -22.70 11.39
C PHE A 276 18.18 -22.82 11.53
N VAL A 277 17.62 -22.20 12.58
CA VAL A 277 16.17 -21.98 12.65
C VAL A 277 15.77 -20.90 11.65
N ILE A 278 15.26 -21.31 10.49
CA ILE A 278 14.70 -20.39 9.48
C ILE A 278 13.25 -20.01 9.84
N ILE A 279 13.00 -18.71 10.03
CA ILE A 279 11.68 -18.13 10.32
C ILE A 279 11.36 -17.10 9.24
N ALA A 280 10.34 -17.37 8.44
CA ALA A 280 9.93 -16.52 7.33
C ALA A 280 8.70 -15.68 7.68
N VAL A 281 8.62 -14.45 7.18
CA VAL A 281 7.36 -13.71 7.18
C VAL A 281 6.41 -14.27 6.11
N GLN A 282 5.09 -14.22 6.32
CA GLN A 282 4.11 -14.80 5.39
C GLN A 282 4.28 -14.40 3.92
N THR A 283 4.70 -13.16 3.64
CA THR A 283 4.82 -12.62 2.28
C THR A 283 5.92 -13.29 1.44
N VAL A 284 6.93 -13.92 2.07
CA VAL A 284 8.06 -14.55 1.35
C VAL A 284 7.92 -16.06 1.20
N LEU A 285 6.87 -16.65 1.77
CA LEU A 285 6.67 -18.10 1.77
C LEU A 285 6.63 -18.68 0.36
N ARG A 286 5.75 -18.18 -0.52
CA ARG A 286 5.63 -18.69 -1.89
C ARG A 286 6.94 -18.57 -2.68
N PRO A 287 7.65 -17.42 -2.68
CA PRO A 287 8.98 -17.31 -3.28
C PRO A 287 10.00 -18.34 -2.76
N MET A 288 9.98 -18.63 -1.44
CA MET A 288 10.86 -19.65 -0.84
C MET A 288 10.50 -21.06 -1.32
N LEU A 289 9.21 -21.43 -1.26
CA LEU A 289 8.73 -22.76 -1.69
C LEU A 289 9.01 -23.02 -3.18
N ALA A 290 8.85 -21.99 -4.02
CA ALA A 290 9.14 -22.09 -5.46
C ALA A 290 10.62 -22.42 -5.76
N ARG A 291 11.53 -22.15 -4.81
CA ARG A 291 12.96 -22.51 -4.87
C ARG A 291 13.30 -23.76 -4.07
N GLY A 292 12.31 -24.49 -3.57
CA GLY A 292 12.51 -25.66 -2.71
C GLY A 292 12.96 -25.34 -1.29
N ILE A 293 12.94 -24.07 -0.87
CA ILE A 293 13.32 -23.64 0.47
C ILE A 293 12.09 -23.74 1.37
N LYS A 294 12.10 -24.70 2.30
CA LYS A 294 11.08 -24.81 3.34
C LYS A 294 11.61 -24.13 4.62
N PRO A 295 10.97 -23.06 5.14
CA PRO A 295 11.31 -22.50 6.46
C PRO A 295 10.75 -23.38 7.59
N HIS A 296 11.27 -23.29 8.82
CA HIS A 296 10.69 -24.05 9.95
C HIS A 296 9.37 -23.43 10.36
N PHE A 297 9.38 -22.11 10.45
CA PHE A 297 8.22 -21.32 10.85
C PHE A 297 7.91 -20.26 9.80
N VAL A 298 6.62 -20.02 9.61
CA VAL A 298 6.10 -18.83 8.93
C VAL A 298 5.32 -18.02 9.94
N THR A 299 5.47 -16.70 9.97
CA THR A 299 4.70 -15.84 10.89
C THR A 299 3.67 -14.97 10.17
N ALA A 300 2.56 -14.68 10.85
CA ALA A 300 1.47 -13.85 10.31
C ALA A 300 0.77 -13.01 11.40
N LEU A 301 0.47 -11.74 11.08
CA LEU A 301 -0.33 -10.84 11.93
C LEU A 301 -1.11 -9.74 11.17
N ASP A 302 -1.12 -9.74 9.84
CA ASP A 302 -1.73 -8.66 9.04
C ASP A 302 -3.26 -8.59 9.15
N TYR A 303 -3.81 -7.37 9.15
CA TYR A 303 -5.26 -7.12 9.26
C TYR A 303 -6.01 -7.16 7.93
N HIS A 304 -5.29 -7.14 6.80
CA HIS A 304 -5.90 -6.98 5.48
C HIS A 304 -6.17 -8.33 4.83
N GLU A 305 -7.33 -8.49 4.17
CA GLU A 305 -7.71 -9.76 3.52
C GLU A 305 -6.74 -10.18 2.40
N ILE A 306 -5.97 -9.23 1.86
CA ILE A 306 -4.97 -9.49 0.83
C ILE A 306 -3.96 -10.57 1.26
N SER A 307 -3.74 -10.75 2.56
CA SER A 307 -2.85 -11.77 3.11
C SER A 307 -3.29 -13.20 2.78
N ARG A 308 -4.57 -13.42 2.46
CA ARG A 308 -5.06 -14.70 1.88
C ARG A 308 -4.22 -15.15 0.68
N ARG A 309 -3.78 -14.18 -0.14
CA ARG A 309 -3.03 -14.40 -1.39
C ARG A 309 -1.65 -15.01 -1.17
N PHE A 310 -1.07 -14.88 0.02
CA PHE A 310 0.23 -15.48 0.32
C PHE A 310 0.14 -17.01 0.48
N TYR A 311 -1.07 -17.56 0.58
CA TYR A 311 -1.33 -18.98 0.73
C TYR A 311 -2.14 -19.59 -0.43
N GLU A 312 -2.53 -18.76 -1.41
CA GLU A 312 -3.34 -19.21 -2.54
C GLU A 312 -2.65 -20.33 -3.33
N GLY A 313 -3.39 -21.41 -3.55
CA GLY A 313 -2.94 -22.58 -4.32
C GLY A 313 -2.00 -23.51 -3.56
N LEU A 314 -1.63 -23.22 -2.31
CA LEU A 314 -0.81 -24.12 -1.50
C LEU A 314 -1.63 -25.32 -1.01
N THR A 315 -1.03 -26.49 -1.09
CA THR A 315 -1.55 -27.76 -0.57
C THR A 315 -0.86 -28.13 0.74
N LYS A 316 -1.31 -29.23 1.38
CA LYS A 316 -0.66 -29.74 2.61
C LYS A 316 0.76 -30.20 2.34
N GLU A 317 0.97 -30.80 1.17
CA GLU A 317 2.25 -31.34 0.70
C GLU A 317 3.28 -30.22 0.45
N ASP A 318 2.82 -29.10 -0.13
CA ASP A 318 3.69 -27.94 -0.39
C ASP A 318 4.31 -27.38 0.90
N VAL A 319 3.54 -27.39 2.00
CA VAL A 319 3.95 -26.82 3.29
C VAL A 319 4.35 -27.86 4.33
N GLU A 320 4.56 -29.12 3.93
CA GLU A 320 5.02 -30.17 4.84
C GLU A 320 6.36 -29.77 5.50
N GLY A 321 6.42 -29.85 6.84
CA GLY A 321 7.57 -29.41 7.64
C GLY A 321 7.63 -27.91 7.91
N VAL A 322 6.58 -27.16 7.57
CA VAL A 322 6.45 -25.72 7.84
C VAL A 322 5.28 -25.51 8.81
N THR A 323 5.51 -24.78 9.90
CA THR A 323 4.47 -24.43 10.87
C THR A 323 4.14 -22.93 10.78
N LEU A 324 2.87 -22.59 10.63
CA LEU A 324 2.40 -21.20 10.72
C LEU A 324 2.23 -20.80 12.19
N VAL A 325 2.89 -19.74 12.62
CA VAL A 325 2.69 -19.08 13.91
C VAL A 325 1.96 -17.76 13.67
N ALA A 326 0.67 -17.71 13.98
CA ALA A 326 -0.18 -16.56 13.69
C ALA A 326 -0.76 -15.92 14.96
N GLU A 327 -0.69 -14.60 15.07
CA GLU A 327 -1.45 -13.87 16.10
C GLU A 327 -2.95 -13.91 15.78
N ALA A 328 -3.79 -14.12 16.79
CA ALA A 328 -5.23 -14.26 16.61
C ALA A 328 -5.94 -13.00 16.06
N LYS A 329 -5.30 -11.83 16.18
CA LYS A 329 -5.75 -10.55 15.61
C LYS A 329 -5.60 -10.43 14.09
N GLY A 330 -4.84 -11.33 13.46
CA GLY A 330 -4.68 -11.37 12.00
C GLY A 330 -6.01 -11.57 11.28
N ASN A 331 -6.10 -11.15 10.03
CA ASN A 331 -7.31 -11.27 9.23
C ASN A 331 -7.78 -12.74 9.15
N PRO A 332 -9.08 -13.04 9.32
CA PRO A 332 -9.57 -14.42 9.30
C PRO A 332 -9.24 -15.21 8.03
N ALA A 333 -9.06 -14.51 6.91
CA ALA A 333 -8.67 -15.12 5.66
C ALA A 333 -7.28 -15.79 5.70
N ILE A 334 -6.41 -15.43 6.65
CA ILE A 334 -5.09 -16.05 6.84
C ILE A 334 -5.25 -17.47 7.39
N LEU A 335 -5.95 -17.61 8.51
CA LEU A 335 -6.09 -18.90 9.20
C LEU A 335 -6.97 -19.89 8.43
N ASP A 336 -7.90 -19.38 7.61
CA ASP A 336 -8.75 -20.17 6.73
C ASP A 336 -8.02 -20.64 5.46
N ALA A 337 -7.01 -19.88 4.99
CA ALA A 337 -6.27 -20.22 3.77
C ALA A 337 -5.05 -21.12 4.02
N TRP A 338 -4.53 -21.15 5.24
CA TRP A 338 -3.38 -21.98 5.59
C TRP A 338 -3.71 -23.49 5.60
N PRO A 339 -3.02 -24.32 4.80
CA PRO A 339 -3.33 -25.75 4.72
C PRO A 339 -2.58 -26.62 5.75
N GLY A 340 -1.49 -26.14 6.34
CA GLY A 340 -0.57 -26.91 7.18
C GLY A 340 -0.80 -26.81 8.69
N GLU A 341 0.26 -27.07 9.47
CA GLU A 341 0.24 -26.96 10.94
C GLU A 341 0.15 -25.51 11.40
N LEU A 342 -0.71 -25.22 12.36
CA LEU A 342 -0.97 -23.87 12.88
C LEU A 342 -0.71 -23.84 14.39
N ARG A 343 -0.02 -22.80 14.85
CA ARG A 343 0.13 -22.45 16.25
C ARG A 343 -0.29 -21.00 16.48
N CYS A 344 -0.97 -20.74 17.57
CA CYS A 344 -1.43 -19.41 17.95
C CYS A 344 -0.90 -19.05 19.34
N PRO A 345 -0.02 -18.05 19.46
CA PRO A 345 0.41 -17.53 20.76
C PRO A 345 -0.79 -17.08 21.60
N LYS A 346 -0.59 -16.98 22.92
CA LYS A 346 -1.63 -16.51 23.84
C LYS A 346 -2.14 -15.12 23.44
N ASP A 347 -3.47 -14.95 23.37
CA ASP A 347 -4.14 -13.70 23.01
C ASP A 347 -5.12 -13.28 24.12
N ASN A 348 -4.85 -12.16 24.78
CA ASN A 348 -5.59 -11.73 25.97
C ASN A 348 -7.11 -11.60 25.78
N CYS A 349 -7.60 -11.31 24.57
CA CYS A 349 -9.02 -11.18 24.28
C CYS A 349 -9.66 -12.57 24.19
N LEU A 350 -9.10 -13.44 23.36
CA LEU A 350 -9.63 -14.79 23.16
C LEU A 350 -9.41 -15.72 24.35
N SER A 351 -8.34 -15.51 25.10
CA SER A 351 -8.09 -16.16 26.39
C SER A 351 -9.30 -16.07 27.33
N LYS A 352 -9.99 -14.92 27.36
CA LYS A 352 -11.19 -14.72 28.20
C LYS A 352 -12.38 -15.56 27.75
N LEU A 353 -12.39 -15.99 26.50
CA LEU A 353 -13.43 -16.84 25.90
C LEU A 353 -13.07 -18.34 25.98
N LEU A 354 -11.94 -18.70 26.61
CA LEU A 354 -11.50 -20.08 26.88
C LEU A 354 -11.49 -20.36 28.38
N GLU A 355 -12.04 -21.49 28.81
CA GLU A 355 -12.29 -21.72 30.24
C GLU A 355 -11.12 -22.38 31.01
N GLN A 356 -10.20 -23.12 30.37
CA GLN A 356 -9.11 -23.85 31.07
C GLN A 356 -7.78 -24.05 30.31
N THR A 357 -7.69 -23.78 28.99
CA THR A 357 -6.52 -24.13 28.16
C THR A 357 -5.58 -22.96 27.84
N ASP A 358 -5.80 -21.80 28.47
CA ASP A 358 -5.06 -20.58 28.15
C ASP A 358 -3.73 -20.42 28.92
N ALA A 359 -3.52 -21.19 30.00
CA ALA A 359 -2.28 -21.12 30.77
C ALA A 359 -1.08 -21.66 29.99
N ASP A 360 -1.29 -22.66 29.14
CA ASP A 360 -0.24 -23.44 28.46
C ASP A 360 -0.01 -22.98 27.00
N ARG A 361 -0.55 -21.81 26.61
CA ARG A 361 -0.44 -21.31 25.23
C ARG A 361 0.84 -20.51 24.94
N GLY A 362 1.52 -20.00 25.96
CA GLY A 362 2.75 -19.23 25.82
C GLY A 362 2.51 -17.81 25.26
N PRO A 363 2.79 -16.74 26.02
CA PRO A 363 2.71 -15.37 25.50
C PRO A 363 3.90 -15.06 24.58
N ILE A 364 3.65 -14.19 23.60
CA ILE A 364 4.72 -13.58 22.79
C ILE A 364 4.62 -12.06 22.88
N LYS A 365 5.76 -11.39 22.77
CA LYS A 365 5.80 -9.93 22.75
C LYS A 365 5.03 -9.40 21.52
N PRO A 366 4.20 -8.36 21.65
CA PRO A 366 3.47 -7.82 20.52
C PRO A 366 4.39 -7.05 19.57
N GLY A 367 4.30 -7.35 18.27
CA GLY A 367 5.04 -6.68 17.20
C GLY A 367 4.16 -5.76 16.35
N ALA A 368 4.76 -4.74 15.74
CA ALA A 368 4.08 -3.82 14.82
C ALA A 368 4.09 -4.27 13.35
N THR A 369 4.90 -5.28 13.01
CA THR A 369 4.97 -5.92 11.68
C THR A 369 5.27 -7.41 11.84
N VAL A 370 4.91 -8.22 10.84
CA VAL A 370 5.16 -9.67 10.80
C VAL A 370 6.63 -10.03 11.08
N ALA A 371 7.56 -9.16 10.67
CA ALA A 371 8.98 -9.34 10.94
C ALA A 371 9.34 -9.25 12.43
N HIS A 372 8.66 -8.41 13.21
CA HIS A 372 8.85 -8.39 14.67
C HIS A 372 8.40 -9.72 15.28
N LEU A 373 7.25 -10.26 14.85
CA LEU A 373 6.77 -11.56 15.32
C LEU A 373 7.76 -12.68 14.99
N ALA A 374 8.35 -12.66 13.79
CA ALA A 374 9.41 -13.61 13.41
C ALA A 374 10.65 -13.51 14.32
N TYR A 375 11.14 -12.29 14.55
CA TYR A 375 12.27 -12.04 15.44
C TYR A 375 11.98 -12.42 16.89
N TYR A 376 10.78 -12.11 17.41
CA TYR A 376 10.37 -12.49 18.76
C TYR A 376 10.20 -14.00 18.90
N LEU A 377 9.71 -14.69 17.87
CA LEU A 377 9.66 -16.15 17.87
C LEU A 377 11.07 -16.75 17.93
N ALA A 378 12.04 -16.19 17.20
CA ALA A 378 13.45 -16.61 17.28
C ALA A 378 14.01 -16.48 18.71
N ARG A 379 13.72 -15.35 19.37
CA ARG A 379 14.13 -15.11 20.77
C ARG A 379 13.35 -15.99 21.76
N HIS A 380 12.08 -16.26 21.51
CA HIS A 380 11.26 -17.19 22.32
C HIS A 380 11.82 -18.61 22.27
N LEU A 381 12.30 -19.06 21.11
CA LEU A 381 13.00 -20.32 20.92
C LEU A 381 14.38 -20.36 21.61
N GLY A 382 14.91 -19.21 22.06
CA GLY A 382 16.22 -19.08 22.70
C GLY A 382 17.40 -18.95 21.73
N CYS A 383 17.15 -18.66 20.46
CA CYS A 383 18.18 -18.59 19.44
C CYS A 383 19.17 -17.43 19.70
N ASP A 384 20.46 -17.71 19.49
CA ASP A 384 21.54 -16.74 19.52
C ASP A 384 22.73 -17.25 18.67
N PRO A 385 23.17 -16.51 17.62
CA PRO A 385 22.66 -15.21 17.17
C PRO A 385 21.31 -15.31 16.47
N VAL A 386 20.64 -14.16 16.31
CA VAL A 386 19.53 -13.97 15.36
C VAL A 386 20.00 -13.13 14.18
N THR A 387 19.96 -13.71 12.98
CA THR A 387 20.38 -13.07 11.73
C THR A 387 19.18 -12.58 10.94
N LEU A 388 19.20 -11.34 10.47
CA LEU A 388 18.14 -10.72 9.67
C LEU A 388 18.54 -10.68 8.19
N ILE A 389 17.64 -11.10 7.29
CA ILE A 389 17.80 -10.92 5.84
C ILE A 389 16.51 -10.36 5.23
N GLY A 390 16.62 -9.56 4.16
CA GLY A 390 15.46 -8.88 3.57
C GLY A 390 14.74 -7.93 4.54
N GLN A 391 15.43 -7.47 5.60
CA GLN A 391 14.88 -6.54 6.59
C GLN A 391 15.20 -5.09 6.19
N ASP A 392 14.78 -4.70 4.99
CA ASP A 392 15.22 -3.44 4.39
C ASP A 392 14.72 -2.21 5.15
N LEU A 393 13.44 -2.22 5.58
CA LEU A 393 12.76 -1.07 6.20
C LEU A 393 12.87 0.23 5.37
N ALA A 394 13.02 0.08 4.06
CA ALA A 394 13.17 1.14 3.09
C ALA A 394 12.78 0.63 1.71
N PHE A 395 12.50 1.54 0.79
CA PHE A 395 12.31 1.27 -0.64
C PHE A 395 13.66 1.10 -1.33
N THR A 396 14.41 0.08 -0.91
CA THR A 396 15.74 -0.21 -1.44
C THR A 396 15.68 -0.43 -2.94
N ASP A 397 16.58 0.24 -3.66
CA ASP A 397 16.64 0.28 -5.13
C ASP A 397 15.33 0.76 -5.80
N GLY A 398 14.43 1.43 -5.07
CA GLY A 398 13.15 1.94 -5.59
C GLY A 398 12.08 0.89 -5.74
N GLN A 399 12.09 -0.08 -4.83
CA GLN A 399 11.16 -1.21 -4.85
C GLN A 399 10.40 -1.26 -3.53
N TYR A 400 9.12 -1.58 -3.60
CA TYR A 400 8.32 -1.84 -2.40
C TYR A 400 8.59 -3.24 -1.85
N TYR A 401 8.68 -4.23 -2.74
CA TYR A 401 8.97 -5.62 -2.40
C TYR A 401 10.05 -6.22 -3.29
N ALA A 402 10.63 -7.34 -2.85
CA ALA A 402 11.51 -8.13 -3.69
C ALA A 402 10.81 -8.66 -4.96
N SER A 403 11.61 -8.88 -6.01
CA SER A 403 11.17 -9.51 -7.27
C SER A 403 10.44 -10.84 -6.99
N GLY A 404 9.32 -11.07 -7.68
CA GLY A 404 8.49 -12.26 -7.51
C GLY A 404 7.51 -12.21 -6.32
N ALA A 405 7.29 -11.03 -5.73
CA ALA A 405 6.26 -10.86 -4.71
C ALA A 405 4.86 -11.13 -5.27
N ALA A 406 3.93 -11.59 -4.42
CA ALA A 406 2.57 -11.95 -4.85
C ALA A 406 1.79 -10.79 -5.50
N ILE A 407 2.16 -9.53 -5.25
CA ILE A 407 1.56 -8.39 -5.95
C ILE A 407 1.95 -8.34 -7.44
N HIS A 408 3.14 -8.82 -7.82
CA HIS A 408 3.57 -8.87 -9.22
C HIS A 408 2.65 -9.78 -10.03
N ASP A 409 2.23 -10.93 -9.47
CA ASP A 409 1.22 -11.81 -10.08
C ASP A 409 -0.12 -11.10 -10.29
N VAL A 410 -0.55 -10.25 -9.34
CA VAL A 410 -1.81 -9.49 -9.42
C VAL A 410 -1.77 -8.48 -10.56
N TRP A 411 -0.62 -7.82 -10.73
CA TRP A 411 -0.40 -6.85 -11.81
C TRP A 411 -0.07 -7.50 -13.15
N ALA A 412 0.18 -8.82 -13.20
CA ALA A 412 0.66 -9.48 -14.40
C ALA A 412 -0.28 -9.32 -15.61
N SER A 413 -1.58 -9.18 -15.39
CA SER A 413 -2.58 -8.90 -16.44
C SER A 413 -2.54 -7.46 -16.97
N GLU A 414 -1.90 -6.54 -16.25
CA GLU A 414 -1.75 -5.11 -16.58
C GLU A 414 -0.44 -4.82 -17.32
N LEU A 415 0.52 -5.74 -17.27
CA LEU A 415 1.86 -5.54 -17.83
C LEU A 415 1.85 -5.55 -19.36
N GLY A 416 2.56 -4.59 -19.97
CA GLY A 416 2.66 -4.43 -21.43
C GLY A 416 3.63 -3.32 -21.84
N GLU A 417 3.54 -2.86 -23.09
CA GLU A 417 4.47 -1.90 -23.70
C GLU A 417 4.55 -0.54 -22.97
N PHE A 418 3.45 -0.10 -22.34
CA PHE A 418 3.36 1.20 -21.64
C PHE A 418 3.08 1.07 -20.14
N CYS A 419 3.11 -0.15 -19.62
CA CYS A 419 2.89 -0.43 -18.21
C CYS A 419 3.87 -1.55 -17.81
N THR A 420 5.06 -1.16 -17.41
CA THR A 420 6.12 -2.07 -16.98
C THR A 420 6.02 -2.36 -15.48
N LEU A 421 6.72 -3.40 -15.04
CA LEU A 421 6.78 -3.73 -13.62
C LEU A 421 7.52 -2.63 -12.84
N GLU A 422 8.55 -2.05 -13.42
CA GLU A 422 9.30 -0.90 -12.90
C GLU A 422 8.40 0.32 -12.70
N THR A 423 7.49 0.59 -13.64
CA THR A 423 6.52 1.69 -13.52
C THR A 423 5.57 1.45 -12.36
N LEU A 424 5.02 0.23 -12.21
CA LEU A 424 4.06 -0.08 -11.16
C LEU A 424 4.69 -0.08 -9.75
N GLU A 425 5.91 -0.59 -9.61
CA GLU A 425 6.69 -0.50 -8.37
C GLU A 425 6.94 0.97 -7.97
N TRP A 426 7.38 1.80 -8.93
CA TRP A 426 7.58 3.22 -8.70
C TRP A 426 6.28 3.93 -8.30
N GLN A 427 5.20 3.73 -9.07
CA GLN A 427 3.90 4.34 -8.77
C GLN A 427 3.39 3.93 -7.38
N ARG A 428 3.63 2.69 -6.95
CA ARG A 428 3.27 2.24 -5.60
C ARG A 428 3.97 3.06 -4.52
N ILE A 429 5.26 3.34 -4.68
CA ILE A 429 6.04 4.20 -3.77
C ILE A 429 5.51 5.64 -3.81
N ALA A 430 5.38 6.19 -5.01
CA ALA A 430 4.99 7.59 -5.22
C ALA A 430 3.58 7.92 -4.70
N ARG A 431 2.65 6.95 -4.72
CA ARG A 431 1.31 7.07 -4.10
C ARG A 431 1.35 7.35 -2.60
N MET A 432 2.46 7.08 -1.92
CA MET A 432 2.65 7.33 -0.49
C MET A 432 3.45 8.59 -0.19
N ARG A 433 3.68 9.47 -1.17
CA ARG A 433 4.55 10.66 -1.05
C ARG A 433 4.39 11.44 0.25
N SER A 434 3.16 11.65 0.74
CA SER A 434 2.91 12.39 1.98
C SER A 434 3.42 11.71 3.25
N ARG A 435 3.81 10.43 3.16
CA ARG A 435 4.32 9.60 4.26
C ARG A 435 5.77 9.16 4.04
N LEU A 436 6.40 9.53 2.92
CA LEU A 436 7.79 9.17 2.65
C LEU A 436 8.72 9.98 3.55
N VAL A 437 9.74 9.32 4.07
CA VAL A 437 10.79 9.89 4.90
C VAL A 437 12.13 9.61 4.21
N PRO A 438 12.93 10.62 3.87
CA PRO A 438 14.26 10.39 3.33
C PRO A 438 15.17 9.78 4.41
N ALA A 439 15.95 8.79 4.02
CA ALA A 439 16.87 8.06 4.88
C ALA A 439 18.17 7.73 4.13
N ARG A 440 19.11 7.10 4.84
CA ARG A 440 20.32 6.53 4.24
C ARG A 440 20.32 5.02 4.37
N ASP A 441 20.73 4.36 3.30
CA ASP A 441 20.97 2.91 3.33
C ASP A 441 22.28 2.59 4.09
N HIS A 442 22.51 1.30 4.35
CA HIS A 442 23.73 0.83 5.03
C HIS A 442 25.06 1.15 4.29
N LEU A 443 25.00 1.63 3.04
CA LEU A 443 26.15 2.09 2.26
C LEU A 443 26.21 3.63 2.18
N GLY A 444 25.37 4.34 2.93
CA GLY A 444 25.35 5.79 3.06
C GLY A 444 24.63 6.55 1.94
N ARG A 445 23.93 5.87 1.03
CA ARG A 445 23.20 6.49 -0.10
C ARG A 445 21.77 6.89 0.26
N GLY A 446 21.20 7.84 -0.49
CA GLY A 446 19.81 8.24 -0.32
C GLY A 446 18.82 7.12 -0.63
N VAL A 447 17.88 6.89 0.27
CA VAL A 447 16.74 5.97 0.09
C VAL A 447 15.49 6.60 0.71
N TYR A 448 14.31 6.20 0.25
CA TYR A 448 13.08 6.53 0.95
C TYR A 448 12.67 5.39 1.87
N THR A 449 12.22 5.72 3.08
CA THR A 449 11.37 4.87 3.91
C THR A 449 10.01 5.54 4.04
N ASP A 450 9.05 4.94 4.74
CA ASP A 450 7.81 5.60 5.10
C ASP A 450 7.67 5.73 6.63
N GLU A 451 6.70 6.52 7.09
CA GLU A 451 6.45 6.71 8.52
C GLU A 451 6.18 5.39 9.28
N GLN A 452 5.59 4.39 8.61
CA GLN A 452 5.24 3.10 9.20
C GLN A 452 6.50 2.23 9.39
N MET A 453 7.32 2.08 8.35
CA MET A 453 8.61 1.39 8.40
C MET A 453 9.60 2.07 9.34
N HIS A 454 9.58 3.41 9.43
CA HIS A 454 10.39 4.13 10.42
C HIS A 454 9.96 3.82 11.87
N THR A 455 8.64 3.66 12.10
CA THR A 455 8.11 3.20 13.38
C THR A 455 8.58 1.77 13.68
N TYR A 456 8.65 0.90 12.66
CA TYR A 456 9.19 -0.46 12.81
C TYR A 456 10.67 -0.46 13.16
N LEU A 457 11.48 0.36 12.48
CA LEU A 457 12.91 0.52 12.77
C LEU A 457 13.12 0.94 14.23
N THR A 458 12.37 1.93 14.70
CA THR A 458 12.47 2.44 16.08
C THR A 458 12.20 1.34 17.12
N GLN A 459 11.23 0.45 16.84
CA GLN A 459 10.92 -0.68 17.72
C GLN A 459 12.01 -1.76 17.67
N PHE A 460 12.51 -2.10 16.49
CA PHE A 460 13.62 -3.04 16.32
C PHE A 460 14.88 -2.56 17.04
N GLU A 461 15.31 -1.31 16.86
CA GLU A 461 16.53 -0.78 17.49
C GLU A 461 16.44 -0.75 19.02
N ARG A 462 15.26 -0.44 19.57
CA ARG A 462 15.02 -0.57 21.02
C ARG A 462 15.21 -2.00 21.48
N ASP A 463 14.72 -2.97 20.71
CA ASP A 463 14.77 -4.38 21.06
C ASP A 463 16.19 -4.96 20.88
N PHE A 464 16.92 -4.53 19.85
CA PHE A 464 18.34 -4.87 19.66
C PHE A 464 19.22 -4.30 20.78
N ALA A 465 18.94 -3.05 21.22
CA ALA A 465 19.62 -2.47 22.36
C ALA A 465 19.35 -3.25 23.66
N ALA A 466 18.12 -3.74 23.86
CA ALA A 466 17.78 -4.60 24.99
C ALA A 466 18.55 -5.93 24.93
N ASP A 467 18.58 -6.59 23.76
CA ASP A 467 19.36 -7.82 23.53
C ASP A 467 20.85 -7.62 23.81
N ALA A 468 21.44 -6.55 23.30
CA ALA A 468 22.85 -6.22 23.53
C ALA A 468 23.15 -6.04 25.03
N ASN A 469 22.23 -5.45 25.80
CA ASN A 469 22.36 -5.33 27.25
C ASN A 469 22.29 -6.70 27.97
N PHE A 470 21.63 -7.70 27.38
CA PHE A 470 21.64 -9.09 27.85
C PHE A 470 22.80 -9.92 27.28
N GLY A 471 23.69 -9.33 26.47
CA GLY A 471 24.80 -10.01 25.82
C GLY A 471 24.39 -10.91 24.64
N LEU A 472 23.18 -10.73 24.12
CA LEU A 472 22.69 -11.47 22.95
C LEU A 472 23.13 -10.79 21.65
N THR A 473 23.34 -11.58 20.61
CA THR A 473 23.85 -11.12 19.32
C THR A 473 22.73 -11.01 18.29
N VAL A 474 22.65 -9.86 17.61
CA VAL A 474 21.82 -9.65 16.42
C VAL A 474 22.73 -9.34 15.24
N ILE A 475 22.55 -10.04 14.13
CA ILE A 475 23.33 -9.85 12.91
C ILE A 475 22.41 -9.28 11.82
N ASP A 476 22.79 -8.15 11.23
CA ASP A 476 22.15 -7.63 10.02
C ASP A 476 22.89 -8.14 8.79
N ALA A 477 22.30 -9.14 8.14
CA ALA A 477 22.74 -9.70 6.88
C ALA A 477 21.76 -9.37 5.74
N THR A 478 21.05 -8.25 5.87
CA THR A 478 20.12 -7.75 4.86
C THR A 478 20.84 -7.41 3.56
N GLU A 479 22.13 -7.02 3.63
CA GLU A 479 22.92 -6.59 2.45
C GLU A 479 22.16 -5.53 1.62
N GLY A 480 21.40 -4.66 2.29
CA GLY A 480 20.50 -3.67 1.73
C GLY A 480 19.75 -2.95 2.85
N GLY A 481 18.77 -2.11 2.50
CA GLY A 481 17.96 -1.42 3.50
C GLY A 481 18.62 -0.27 4.25
N ILE A 482 17.83 0.32 5.15
CA ILE A 482 18.27 1.35 6.09
C ILE A 482 19.31 0.79 7.07
N GLU A 483 20.26 1.63 7.46
CA GLU A 483 21.18 1.35 8.55
C GLU A 483 20.41 1.15 9.87
N LYS A 484 20.80 0.13 10.66
CA LYS A 484 20.15 -0.25 11.92
C LYS A 484 21.13 -0.13 13.07
N GLN A 485 20.71 0.44 14.19
CA GLN A 485 21.52 0.52 15.41
C GLN A 485 21.44 -0.76 16.25
N GLY A 486 22.51 -1.08 17.00
CA GLY A 486 22.53 -2.21 17.93
C GLY A 486 22.71 -3.59 17.30
N VAL A 487 23.13 -3.66 16.03
CA VAL A 487 23.36 -4.91 15.28
C VAL A 487 24.81 -5.02 14.81
N ARG A 488 25.26 -6.24 14.50
CA ARG A 488 26.52 -6.50 13.78
C ARG A 488 26.24 -6.68 12.29
N VAL A 489 26.87 -5.91 11.42
CA VAL A 489 26.71 -6.04 9.97
C VAL A 489 27.64 -7.13 9.42
N MET A 490 27.10 -8.08 8.65
CA MET A 490 27.83 -9.16 7.96
C MET A 490 27.07 -9.56 6.68
N THR A 491 27.72 -10.20 5.71
CA THR A 491 26.99 -10.86 4.60
C THR A 491 26.38 -12.18 5.09
N LEU A 492 25.29 -12.66 4.45
CA LEU A 492 24.72 -13.95 4.84
C LEU A 492 25.73 -15.09 4.60
N ALA A 493 26.55 -14.99 3.54
CA ALA A 493 27.58 -15.98 3.24
C ALA A 493 28.61 -16.11 4.39
N GLU A 494 29.06 -14.99 4.96
CA GLU A 494 29.97 -15.00 6.12
C GLU A 494 29.31 -15.59 7.37
N VAL A 495 28.02 -15.31 7.60
CA VAL A 495 27.26 -15.89 8.72
C VAL A 495 27.15 -17.41 8.55
N LEU A 496 26.76 -17.88 7.37
CA LEU A 496 26.63 -19.31 7.09
C LEU A 496 27.95 -20.05 7.31
N GLU A 497 29.07 -19.48 6.86
CA GLU A 497 30.40 -20.06 7.09
C GLU A 497 30.79 -20.05 8.57
N GLN A 498 30.53 -18.95 9.29
CA GLN A 498 30.87 -18.82 10.72
C GLN A 498 30.14 -19.84 11.59
N TYR A 499 28.90 -20.21 11.25
CA TYR A 499 28.04 -21.06 12.07
C TYR A 499 27.72 -22.44 11.48
N LYS A 500 28.43 -22.86 10.41
CA LYS A 500 28.23 -24.16 9.74
C LYS A 500 28.36 -25.39 10.66
N ASP A 501 29.21 -25.28 11.68
CA ASP A 501 29.50 -26.35 12.65
C ASP A 501 28.58 -26.29 13.89
N SER A 502 27.51 -25.48 13.84
CA SER A 502 26.47 -25.50 14.88
C SER A 502 25.87 -26.91 14.98
N PRO A 503 25.31 -27.32 16.13
CA PRO A 503 24.66 -28.61 16.19
C PRO A 503 23.35 -28.60 15.36
N ASP A 504 22.68 -29.74 15.22
CA ASP A 504 21.45 -29.86 14.42
C ASP A 504 20.21 -29.38 15.19
N ILE A 505 19.26 -28.77 14.48
CA ILE A 505 18.02 -28.26 15.04
C ILE A 505 17.05 -29.41 15.31
N GLU A 506 16.53 -29.48 16.53
CA GLU A 506 15.44 -30.36 16.93
C GLU A 506 14.29 -29.50 17.48
N LEU A 507 13.11 -29.64 16.90
CA LEU A 507 11.90 -28.90 17.30
C LEU A 507 10.87 -29.84 17.92
N PRO A 508 10.14 -29.40 18.95
CA PRO A 508 9.00 -30.14 19.48
C PRO A 508 7.93 -30.39 18.42
N ALA A 509 7.34 -31.58 18.41
CA ALA A 509 6.21 -31.90 17.54
C ALA A 509 4.98 -31.03 17.88
N THR A 510 4.20 -30.66 16.87
CA THR A 510 2.96 -29.89 17.09
C THR A 510 1.90 -30.77 17.74
N PRO A 511 1.34 -30.36 18.90
CA PRO A 511 0.28 -31.12 19.56
C PRO A 511 -0.97 -31.28 18.67
N GLU A 512 -1.65 -32.42 18.78
CA GLU A 512 -2.90 -32.68 18.05
C GLU A 512 -4.06 -31.83 18.60
N PRO A 513 -4.91 -31.24 17.73
CA PRO A 513 -6.10 -30.50 18.14
C PRO A 513 -7.12 -31.34 18.89
N THR A 514 -7.73 -30.75 19.92
CA THR A 514 -8.81 -31.36 20.71
C THR A 514 -10.18 -30.78 20.34
N ALA A 515 -10.99 -31.54 19.58
CA ALA A 515 -12.32 -31.13 19.08
C ALA A 515 -13.36 -30.76 20.18
N SER A 516 -13.08 -31.07 21.46
CA SER A 516 -13.94 -30.69 22.58
C SER A 516 -13.87 -29.18 22.89
N GLU A 517 -12.75 -28.54 22.59
CA GLU A 517 -12.45 -27.16 23.00
C GLU A 517 -13.21 -26.13 22.16
N VAL A 518 -13.34 -26.36 20.86
CA VAL A 518 -14.09 -25.50 19.93
C VAL A 518 -15.55 -25.36 20.33
N ARG A 519 -16.19 -26.46 20.75
CA ARG A 519 -17.60 -26.44 21.19
C ARG A 519 -17.77 -25.61 22.45
N ALA A 520 -16.87 -25.76 23.42
CA ALA A 520 -16.89 -24.99 24.66
C ALA A 520 -16.68 -23.49 24.37
N ALA A 521 -15.69 -23.14 23.54
CA ALA A 521 -15.43 -21.76 23.12
C ALA A 521 -16.64 -21.11 22.43
N LYS A 522 -17.29 -21.82 21.49
CA LYS A 522 -18.51 -21.34 20.81
C LYS A 522 -19.68 -21.15 21.77
N GLN A 523 -19.83 -22.01 22.77
CA GLN A 523 -20.86 -21.83 23.81
C GLN A 523 -20.54 -20.61 24.69
N LYS A 524 -19.28 -20.48 25.13
CA LYS A 524 -18.82 -19.35 25.94
C LYS A 524 -19.05 -18.02 25.24
N LEU A 525 -18.78 -17.95 23.93
CA LEU A 525 -19.07 -16.76 23.12
C LEU A 525 -20.56 -16.36 23.17
N ARG A 526 -21.49 -17.33 23.15
CA ARG A 526 -22.93 -17.05 23.23
C ARG A 526 -23.35 -16.53 24.61
N ASP A 527 -22.75 -17.07 25.66
CA ASP A 527 -23.00 -16.67 27.04
C ASP A 527 -22.48 -15.25 27.29
N VAL A 528 -21.22 -14.98 26.92
CA VAL A 528 -20.60 -13.66 27.02
C VAL A 528 -21.35 -12.62 26.19
N ARG A 529 -21.83 -12.96 24.99
CA ARG A 529 -22.66 -12.07 24.19
C ARG A 529 -23.93 -11.62 24.94
N ALA A 530 -24.60 -12.53 25.66
CA ALA A 530 -25.79 -12.15 26.44
C ALA A 530 -25.44 -11.14 27.53
N ASP A 531 -24.30 -11.32 28.20
CA ASP A 531 -23.80 -10.41 29.22
C ASP A 531 -23.34 -9.06 28.62
N VAL A 532 -22.75 -9.04 27.43
CA VAL A 532 -22.38 -7.81 26.70
C VAL A 532 -23.62 -6.93 26.45
N TRP A 533 -24.71 -7.52 25.96
CA TRP A 533 -25.97 -6.78 25.79
C TRP A 533 -26.52 -6.26 27.12
N LYS A 534 -26.33 -7.01 28.21
CA LYS A 534 -26.70 -6.58 29.55
C LYS A 534 -25.87 -5.40 30.05
N VAL A 535 -24.56 -5.38 29.77
CA VAL A 535 -23.68 -4.23 30.06
C VAL A 535 -24.21 -2.98 29.35
N GLY A 536 -24.55 -3.07 28.06
CA GLY A 536 -25.13 -1.95 27.30
C GLY A 536 -26.43 -1.40 27.92
N GLU A 537 -27.33 -2.29 28.36
CA GLU A 537 -28.57 -1.91 29.06
C GLU A 537 -28.29 -1.14 30.36
N LEU A 538 -27.39 -1.64 31.21
CA LEU A 538 -27.04 -1.03 32.50
C LEU A 538 -26.30 0.30 32.32
N CYS A 539 -25.46 0.42 31.29
CA CYS A 539 -24.79 1.68 30.92
C CYS A 539 -25.81 2.75 30.52
N ARG A 540 -26.79 2.44 29.66
CA ARG A 540 -27.84 3.40 29.26
C ARG A 540 -28.66 3.91 30.46
N LYS A 541 -29.02 3.02 31.39
CA LYS A 541 -29.69 3.40 32.65
C LYS A 541 -28.82 4.33 33.50
N SER A 542 -27.56 3.98 33.67
CA SER A 542 -26.60 4.76 34.47
C SER A 542 -26.35 6.14 33.86
N HIS A 543 -26.23 6.25 32.53
CA HIS A 543 -26.10 7.52 31.81
C HIS A 543 -27.29 8.44 32.07
N ALA A 544 -28.52 7.94 31.96
CA ALA A 544 -29.72 8.73 32.22
C ALA A 544 -29.74 9.28 33.65
N MET A 545 -29.39 8.46 34.64
CA MET A 545 -29.29 8.89 36.05
C MET A 545 -28.19 9.94 36.27
N MET A 546 -27.03 9.80 35.62
CA MET A 546 -25.93 10.78 35.73
C MET A 546 -26.27 12.12 35.07
N MET A 547 -27.00 12.12 33.96
CA MET A 547 -27.50 13.35 33.34
C MET A 547 -28.50 14.07 34.25
N GLU A 548 -29.41 13.32 34.89
CA GLU A 548 -30.33 13.87 35.91
C GLU A 548 -29.57 14.45 37.11
N MET A 549 -28.47 13.82 37.54
CA MET A 549 -27.59 14.35 38.58
C MET A 549 -26.94 15.67 38.17
N ALA A 550 -26.50 15.81 36.91
CA ALA A 550 -25.88 17.03 36.41
C ALA A 550 -26.89 18.20 36.35
N GLU A 551 -28.12 17.93 35.92
CA GLU A 551 -29.21 18.91 35.86
C GLU A 551 -29.65 19.38 37.25
N HIS A 552 -29.73 18.46 38.22
CA HIS A 552 -30.18 18.73 39.58
C HIS A 552 -29.04 18.86 40.61
N HIS A 553 -27.81 19.19 40.18
CA HIS A 553 -26.61 19.20 41.05
C HIS A 553 -26.69 20.11 42.30
N GLN A 554 -27.65 21.04 42.34
CA GLN A 554 -27.90 21.91 43.51
C GLN A 554 -28.77 21.24 44.59
N ASP A 555 -29.49 20.15 44.27
CA ASP A 555 -30.29 19.35 45.20
C ASP A 555 -29.53 18.11 45.67
N GLN A 556 -28.77 18.28 46.76
CA GLN A 556 -27.94 17.21 47.31
C GLN A 556 -28.75 16.00 47.83
N GLY A 557 -30.03 16.18 48.18
CA GLY A 557 -30.89 15.06 48.63
C GLY A 557 -31.16 14.11 47.47
N ARG A 558 -31.62 14.66 46.33
CA ARG A 558 -31.89 13.91 45.10
C ARG A 558 -30.61 13.32 44.49
N VAL A 559 -29.52 14.08 44.46
CA VAL A 559 -28.22 13.60 43.95
C VAL A 559 -27.71 12.41 44.76
N ASN A 560 -27.83 12.42 46.09
CA ASN A 560 -27.39 11.30 46.93
C ASN A 560 -28.18 10.01 46.70
N GLU A 561 -29.47 10.09 46.37
CA GLU A 561 -30.26 8.90 45.98
C GLU A 561 -29.82 8.36 44.61
N LEU A 562 -29.64 9.24 43.63
CA LEU A 562 -29.17 8.85 42.29
C LEU A 562 -27.77 8.21 42.34
N ILE A 563 -26.86 8.72 43.18
CA ILE A 563 -25.53 8.13 43.41
C ILE A 563 -25.64 6.68 43.88
N LYS A 564 -26.55 6.37 44.82
CA LYS A 564 -26.74 4.99 45.30
C LYS A 564 -27.21 4.06 44.17
N ASN A 565 -28.12 4.53 43.33
CA ASN A 565 -28.64 3.75 42.21
C ASN A 565 -27.56 3.51 41.15
N VAL A 566 -26.78 4.54 40.80
CA VAL A 566 -25.64 4.42 39.88
C VAL A 566 -24.60 3.43 40.41
N TYR A 567 -24.28 3.46 41.71
CA TYR A 567 -23.37 2.48 42.31
C TYR A 567 -23.92 1.06 42.26
N ALA A 568 -25.22 0.86 42.47
CA ALA A 568 -25.84 -0.45 42.34
C ALA A 568 -25.71 -1.00 40.90
N GLN A 569 -25.95 -0.16 39.89
CA GLN A 569 -25.76 -0.54 38.48
C GLN A 569 -24.29 -0.85 38.17
N ARG A 570 -23.35 -0.03 38.64
CA ARG A 570 -21.90 -0.28 38.51
C ARG A 570 -21.51 -1.64 39.10
N ASP A 571 -22.00 -1.94 40.30
CA ASP A 571 -21.67 -3.19 41.00
C ASP A 571 -22.29 -4.43 40.31
N GLU A 572 -23.35 -4.26 39.53
CA GLU A 572 -23.90 -5.29 38.65
C GLU A 572 -23.03 -5.47 37.40
N VAL A 573 -22.66 -4.38 36.72
CA VAL A 573 -21.80 -4.40 35.52
C VAL A 573 -20.44 -5.06 35.81
N VAL A 574 -19.80 -4.74 36.94
CA VAL A 574 -18.49 -5.29 37.32
C VAL A 574 -18.53 -6.81 37.57
N LYS A 575 -19.72 -7.40 37.80
CA LYS A 575 -19.87 -8.86 37.95
C LYS A 575 -19.98 -9.60 36.62
N LEU A 576 -20.27 -8.90 35.53
CA LEU A 576 -20.44 -9.48 34.19
C LEU A 576 -19.09 -9.69 33.51
N GLU A 577 -18.15 -10.38 34.17
CA GLU A 577 -16.86 -10.76 33.57
C GLU A 577 -16.98 -12.09 32.82
N PRO A 578 -16.37 -12.24 31.62
CA PRO A 578 -15.44 -11.31 30.99
C PRO A 578 -16.08 -10.21 30.10
N ALA A 579 -17.41 -10.16 29.99
CA ALA A 579 -18.09 -9.23 29.07
C ALA A 579 -17.72 -7.77 29.33
N PHE A 580 -17.72 -7.33 30.59
CA PHE A 580 -17.36 -5.96 30.95
C PHE A 580 -15.93 -5.59 30.55
N SER A 581 -14.95 -6.46 30.83
CA SER A 581 -13.56 -6.18 30.43
C SER A 581 -13.37 -6.17 28.91
N LEU A 582 -14.08 -7.01 28.15
CA LEU A 582 -14.06 -6.96 26.68
C LEU A 582 -14.66 -5.65 26.13
N VAL A 583 -15.76 -5.17 26.72
CA VAL A 583 -16.34 -3.86 26.36
C VAL A 583 -15.35 -2.72 26.64
N GLN A 584 -14.60 -2.81 27.75
CA GLN A 584 -13.55 -1.83 28.05
C GLN A 584 -12.38 -1.88 27.05
N ASP A 585 -11.96 -3.09 26.67
CA ASP A 585 -10.88 -3.31 25.70
C ASP A 585 -11.22 -2.73 24.32
N LEU A 586 -12.50 -2.74 23.93
CA LEU A 586 -13.00 -2.09 22.72
C LEU A 586 -13.10 -0.56 22.87
N ASN A 587 -13.49 -0.06 24.05
CA ASN A 587 -13.67 1.38 24.33
C ASN A 587 -12.36 2.14 24.59
N GLN A 588 -11.32 1.92 23.77
CA GLN A 588 -10.03 2.61 23.95
C GLN A 588 -10.13 4.11 23.65
N THR A 589 -10.91 4.49 22.64
CA THR A 589 -11.14 5.91 22.29
C THR A 589 -11.84 6.65 23.43
N GLY A 590 -12.86 6.06 24.06
CA GLY A 590 -13.52 6.64 25.22
C GLY A 590 -12.57 6.75 26.41
N THR A 591 -11.71 5.75 26.63
CA THR A 591 -10.68 5.78 27.69
C THR A 591 -9.71 6.94 27.49
N LEU A 592 -9.22 7.18 26.27
CA LEU A 592 -8.34 8.31 25.99
C LEU A 592 -9.07 9.65 26.22
N LYS A 593 -10.32 9.79 25.74
CA LYS A 593 -11.12 11.02 25.94
C LYS A 593 -11.37 11.29 27.41
N ARG A 594 -11.67 10.25 28.20
CA ARG A 594 -11.79 10.34 29.66
C ARG A 594 -10.50 10.84 30.30
N ALA A 595 -9.35 10.29 29.91
CA ALA A 595 -8.06 10.75 30.44
C ALA A 595 -7.79 12.23 30.11
N LYS A 596 -8.20 12.71 28.92
CA LYS A 596 -8.11 14.15 28.58
C LYS A 596 -9.00 15.01 29.49
N ALA A 597 -10.24 14.57 29.73
CA ALA A 597 -11.18 15.27 30.60
C ALA A 597 -10.69 15.31 32.05
N ASP A 598 -10.19 14.18 32.59
CA ASP A 598 -9.65 14.08 33.94
C ASP A 598 -8.48 15.04 34.16
N ARG A 599 -7.57 15.11 33.19
CA ARG A 599 -6.45 16.04 33.21
C ARG A 599 -6.92 17.48 33.20
N LYS A 600 -7.90 17.84 32.37
CA LYS A 600 -8.47 19.19 32.32
C LYS A 600 -9.12 19.58 33.65
N ILE A 601 -9.89 18.68 34.25
CA ILE A 601 -10.54 18.90 35.55
C ILE A 601 -9.51 19.08 36.67
N HIS A 602 -8.40 18.33 36.64
CA HIS A 602 -7.33 18.38 37.64
C HIS A 602 -6.46 19.64 37.53
N LEU A 603 -6.21 20.13 36.31
CA LEU A 603 -5.41 21.33 36.07
C LEU A 603 -6.18 22.63 36.36
N ALA A 604 -7.50 22.64 36.11
CA ALA A 604 -8.36 23.79 36.31
C ALA A 604 -8.37 24.30 37.77
N ASP A 605 -8.31 25.62 37.91
CA ASP A 605 -8.48 26.32 39.19
C ASP A 605 -9.96 26.71 39.35
N GLN A 606 -10.74 25.78 39.91
CA GLN A 606 -12.21 25.85 39.96
C GLN A 606 -12.73 25.48 41.35
N SER A 607 -13.95 25.92 41.68
CA SER A 607 -14.56 25.61 42.97
C SER A 607 -14.85 24.11 43.10
N ALA A 608 -14.96 23.61 44.34
CA ALA A 608 -15.26 22.20 44.60
C ALA A 608 -16.58 21.74 43.95
N LEU A 609 -17.57 22.65 43.83
CA LEU A 609 -18.87 22.36 43.22
C LEU A 609 -18.78 22.26 41.68
N GLU A 610 -18.03 23.16 41.04
CA GLU A 610 -17.78 23.12 39.59
C GLU A 610 -16.97 21.89 39.21
N GLN A 611 -15.97 21.54 40.03
CA GLN A 611 -15.19 20.32 39.87
C GLN A 611 -16.07 19.08 39.96
N GLN A 612 -17.00 19.02 40.93
CA GLN A 612 -17.94 17.92 41.08
C GLN A 612 -18.88 17.80 39.87
N LYS A 613 -19.42 18.92 39.37
CA LYS A 613 -20.29 18.93 38.19
C LYS A 613 -19.55 18.42 36.94
N ALA A 614 -18.34 18.92 36.69
CA ALA A 614 -17.51 18.49 35.57
C ALA A 614 -17.14 16.99 35.65
N GLN A 615 -16.95 16.45 36.86
CA GLN A 615 -16.71 15.02 37.06
C GLN A 615 -17.93 14.17 36.70
N ILE A 616 -19.15 14.61 37.08
CA ILE A 616 -20.41 13.93 36.75
C ILE A 616 -20.63 13.92 35.24
N GLU A 617 -20.51 15.07 34.57
CA GLU A 617 -20.67 15.17 33.11
C GLU A 617 -19.68 14.27 32.36
N ARG A 618 -18.42 14.28 32.79
CA ARG A 618 -17.35 13.40 32.27
C ARG A 618 -17.66 11.92 32.47
N ASP A 619 -18.13 11.52 33.65
CA ASP A 619 -18.47 10.12 33.92
C ASP A 619 -19.71 9.68 33.12
N ALA A 620 -20.69 10.58 32.93
CA ALA A 620 -21.85 10.33 32.06
C ALA A 620 -21.41 10.03 30.63
N GLU A 621 -20.61 10.89 30.01
CA GLU A 621 -20.08 10.66 28.66
C GLU A 621 -19.31 9.33 28.56
N ASN A 622 -18.48 9.02 29.56
CA ASN A 622 -17.72 7.78 29.59
C ASN A 622 -18.62 6.54 29.67
N VAL A 623 -19.70 6.59 30.45
CA VAL A 623 -20.69 5.51 30.55
C VAL A 623 -21.47 5.36 29.24
N ARG A 624 -21.79 6.46 28.55
CA ARG A 624 -22.41 6.41 27.22
C ARG A 624 -21.52 5.67 26.22
N TRP A 625 -20.23 6.03 26.13
CA TRP A 625 -19.29 5.35 25.22
C TRP A 625 -19.11 3.88 25.56
N LEU A 626 -19.15 3.49 26.84
CA LEU A 626 -19.16 2.07 27.22
C LEU A 626 -20.42 1.35 26.73
N GLY A 627 -21.58 2.00 26.76
CA GLY A 627 -22.82 1.47 26.21
C GLY A 627 -22.73 1.28 24.69
N ASP A 628 -22.27 2.30 23.96
CA ASP A 628 -22.10 2.26 22.51
C ASP A 628 -21.11 1.13 22.10
N ALA A 629 -20.01 0.97 22.85
CA ALA A 629 -19.05 -0.12 22.64
C ALA A 629 -19.65 -1.51 22.94
N ALA A 630 -20.52 -1.63 23.94
CA ALA A 630 -21.21 -2.88 24.23
C ALA A 630 -22.16 -3.29 23.10
N ASP A 631 -22.91 -2.34 22.53
CA ASP A 631 -23.80 -2.62 21.40
C ASP A 631 -22.98 -3.07 20.17
N LEU A 632 -21.89 -2.38 19.84
CA LEU A 632 -20.99 -2.75 18.75
C LEU A 632 -20.40 -4.15 18.93
N LEU A 633 -19.91 -4.47 20.13
CA LEU A 633 -19.38 -5.81 20.44
C LEU A 633 -20.47 -6.88 20.33
N GLY A 634 -21.69 -6.58 20.78
CA GLY A 634 -22.85 -7.48 20.64
C GLY A 634 -23.13 -7.84 19.17
N GLU A 635 -23.14 -6.85 18.29
CA GLU A 635 -23.33 -7.03 16.84
C GLU A 635 -22.19 -7.86 16.21
N MET A 636 -20.94 -7.56 16.58
CA MET A 636 -19.77 -8.32 16.14
C MET A 636 -19.86 -9.79 16.57
N MET A 637 -20.25 -10.06 17.81
CA MET A 637 -20.43 -11.42 18.33
C MET A 637 -21.57 -12.16 17.62
N ASP A 638 -22.68 -11.50 17.32
CA ASP A 638 -23.78 -12.11 16.54
C ASP A 638 -23.34 -12.47 15.12
N ALA A 639 -22.56 -11.61 14.45
CA ALA A 639 -21.99 -11.91 13.16
C ALA A 639 -21.01 -13.10 13.21
N ALA A 640 -20.12 -13.14 14.21
CA ALA A 640 -19.18 -14.23 14.42
C ALA A 640 -19.91 -15.55 14.69
N ILE A 641 -20.96 -15.55 15.52
CA ILE A 641 -21.80 -16.74 15.78
C ILE A 641 -22.42 -17.27 14.49
N ARG A 642 -22.96 -16.41 13.61
CA ARG A 642 -23.51 -16.86 12.32
C ARG A 642 -22.44 -17.49 11.43
N ALA A 643 -21.23 -16.92 11.41
CA ALA A 643 -20.11 -17.46 10.65
C ALA A 643 -19.67 -18.83 11.20
N HIS A 644 -19.51 -18.94 12.52
CA HIS A 644 -19.13 -20.17 13.23
C HIS A 644 -20.16 -21.30 13.10
N ASP A 645 -21.43 -20.97 12.86
CA ASP A 645 -22.53 -21.90 12.57
C ASP A 645 -22.62 -22.29 11.08
N GLY A 646 -21.77 -21.73 10.21
CA GLY A 646 -21.81 -21.95 8.76
C GLY A 646 -23.00 -21.28 8.06
N LYS A 647 -23.67 -20.33 8.72
CA LYS A 647 -24.84 -19.60 8.18
C LYS A 647 -24.44 -18.34 7.41
N ALA A 648 -23.19 -17.92 7.51
CA ALA A 648 -22.61 -16.78 6.80
C ALA A 648 -21.10 -17.02 6.59
N PRO A 649 -20.44 -16.38 5.60
CA PRO A 649 -18.99 -16.36 5.54
C PRO A 649 -18.39 -15.52 6.69
N LYS A 650 -17.13 -15.77 7.06
CA LYS A 650 -16.39 -14.90 7.99
C LYS A 650 -16.23 -13.50 7.40
N ILE A 651 -16.33 -12.48 8.24
CA ILE A 651 -16.14 -11.09 7.82
C ILE A 651 -14.64 -10.80 7.76
N THR A 652 -14.14 -10.57 6.55
CA THR A 652 -12.72 -10.31 6.27
C THR A 652 -12.46 -8.86 5.85
N ARG A 653 -13.51 -8.05 5.65
CA ARG A 653 -13.46 -6.62 5.28
C ARG A 653 -14.49 -5.80 6.02
N GLU A 654 -14.24 -4.50 6.06
CA GLU A 654 -15.23 -3.51 6.45
C GLU A 654 -16.05 -3.09 5.24
N ASP A 655 -17.37 -3.20 5.35
CA ASP A 655 -18.26 -2.35 4.56
C ASP A 655 -18.03 -0.89 5.03
N PRO A 656 -18.08 0.11 4.13
CA PRO A 656 -18.04 1.51 4.55
C PRO A 656 -19.12 1.76 5.61
N ALA A 657 -18.79 2.51 6.67
CA ALA A 657 -19.76 2.88 7.70
C ALA A 657 -21.02 3.47 7.05
N VAL A 658 -22.17 2.87 7.34
CA VAL A 658 -23.48 3.42 6.95
C VAL A 658 -23.69 4.66 7.82
N ASP A 659 -23.80 5.84 7.21
CA ASP A 659 -24.26 7.04 7.91
C ASP A 659 -25.72 6.82 8.31
N PRO A 660 -26.07 6.76 9.61
CA PRO A 660 -27.45 6.48 10.06
C PRO A 660 -28.44 7.54 9.57
N GLU A 661 -27.98 8.78 9.35
CA GLU A 661 -28.82 9.86 8.78
C GLU A 661 -29.13 9.63 7.29
N ALA A 662 -28.38 8.77 6.60
CA ALA A 662 -28.61 8.44 5.19
C ALA A 662 -29.72 7.41 4.96
N GLU A 663 -30.10 6.61 5.97
CA GLU A 663 -31.21 5.65 5.84
C GLU A 663 -32.57 6.35 5.68
N GLU A 664 -32.74 7.55 6.22
CA GLU A 664 -34.01 8.29 6.16
C GLU A 664 -34.31 8.93 4.78
N ASN A 665 -33.40 8.86 3.80
CA ASN A 665 -33.56 9.55 2.51
C ASN A 665 -33.10 8.75 1.27
N THR A 666 -33.28 7.42 1.26
CA THR A 666 -32.90 6.58 0.10
C THR A 666 -33.93 6.66 -1.03
N THR A 667 -33.80 7.68 -1.90
CA THR A 667 -34.32 7.58 -3.27
C THR A 667 -33.71 6.34 -3.93
N LYS A 668 -34.55 5.42 -4.44
CA LYS A 668 -34.12 4.22 -5.17
C LYS A 668 -33.22 4.62 -6.35
N GLN A 669 -31.93 4.38 -6.21
CA GLN A 669 -30.93 4.65 -7.26
C GLN A 669 -31.25 3.80 -8.50
N ARG A 670 -31.18 4.40 -9.69
CA ARG A 670 -31.41 3.74 -10.98
C ARG A 670 -30.08 3.54 -11.72
N VAL A 671 -29.83 2.31 -12.16
CA VAL A 671 -28.64 1.88 -12.89
C VAL A 671 -29.06 1.31 -14.25
N TRP A 672 -28.55 1.91 -15.33
CA TRP A 672 -28.76 1.42 -16.69
C TRP A 672 -27.44 0.98 -17.31
N ALA A 673 -27.47 -0.08 -18.12
CA ALA A 673 -26.33 -0.40 -18.96
C ALA A 673 -26.23 0.61 -20.10
N VAL A 674 -25.03 1.12 -20.37
CA VAL A 674 -24.76 2.02 -21.50
C VAL A 674 -23.79 1.31 -22.43
N ILE A 675 -24.22 1.08 -23.67
CA ILE A 675 -23.49 0.32 -24.68
C ILE A 675 -23.19 1.21 -25.88
N PRO A 676 -21.94 1.67 -26.08
CA PRO A 676 -21.54 2.32 -27.31
C PRO A 676 -21.43 1.28 -28.44
N ALA A 677 -21.97 1.59 -29.62
CA ALA A 677 -22.01 0.66 -30.75
C ALA A 677 -21.79 1.36 -32.11
N ASP A 678 -20.63 1.10 -32.72
CA ASP A 678 -20.43 1.24 -34.17
C ASP A 678 -20.73 -0.11 -34.83
N PRO A 679 -21.70 -0.21 -35.76
CA PRO A 679 -22.04 -1.48 -36.39
C PRO A 679 -20.95 -2.03 -37.30
N TRP A 680 -19.97 -1.19 -37.72
CA TRP A 680 -18.98 -1.53 -38.73
C TRP A 680 -17.54 -1.59 -38.21
N LYS A 681 -17.28 -1.09 -37.00
CA LYS A 681 -15.96 -1.09 -36.36
C LYS A 681 -16.04 -1.49 -34.90
N SER A 682 -14.98 -2.12 -34.39
CA SER A 682 -14.80 -2.29 -32.94
C SER A 682 -14.30 -1.01 -32.28
N ASP A 683 -14.28 -1.01 -30.95
CA ASP A 683 -13.74 0.10 -30.16
C ASP A 683 -12.24 0.33 -30.40
N LEU A 684 -11.51 -0.71 -30.82
CA LEU A 684 -10.12 -0.64 -31.28
C LEU A 684 -9.99 -0.38 -32.79
N GLY A 685 -11.07 -0.03 -33.48
CA GLY A 685 -11.07 0.32 -34.90
C GLY A 685 -10.96 -0.86 -35.88
N VAL A 686 -11.08 -2.10 -35.41
CA VAL A 686 -11.06 -3.30 -36.26
C VAL A 686 -12.35 -3.34 -37.10
N PRO A 687 -12.27 -3.45 -38.43
CA PRO A 687 -13.45 -3.61 -39.28
C PRO A 687 -14.22 -4.90 -38.94
N ARG A 688 -15.55 -4.80 -38.82
CA ARG A 688 -16.44 -5.94 -38.52
C ARG A 688 -17.86 -5.67 -39.00
N ASP A 689 -18.70 -6.69 -39.08
CA ASP A 689 -20.15 -6.53 -39.20
C ASP A 689 -20.80 -7.00 -37.89
N LEU A 690 -21.35 -6.07 -37.10
CA LEU A 690 -21.97 -6.40 -35.83
C LEU A 690 -23.24 -7.24 -36.00
N SER A 691 -23.86 -7.26 -37.19
CA SER A 691 -25.04 -8.08 -37.48
C SER A 691 -24.70 -9.53 -37.88
N GLU A 692 -23.42 -9.84 -38.11
CA GLU A 692 -22.95 -11.18 -38.45
C GLU A 692 -23.18 -12.15 -37.27
N PRO A 693 -23.83 -13.30 -37.50
CA PRO A 693 -23.95 -14.34 -36.49
C PRO A 693 -22.59 -14.87 -36.02
N VAL A 694 -22.42 -15.04 -34.72
CA VAL A 694 -21.18 -15.52 -34.10
C VAL A 694 -21.38 -16.89 -33.46
N ILE A 695 -22.30 -17.00 -32.49
CA ILE A 695 -22.59 -18.25 -31.76
C ILE A 695 -24.11 -18.48 -31.79
N ASP A 696 -24.53 -19.71 -32.05
CA ASP A 696 -25.94 -20.12 -32.10
C ASP A 696 -26.84 -19.24 -32.99
N GLY A 697 -26.29 -18.74 -34.10
CA GLY A 697 -27.01 -17.85 -35.02
C GLY A 697 -27.23 -16.43 -34.50
N LYS A 698 -26.66 -16.07 -33.34
CA LYS A 698 -26.80 -14.74 -32.71
C LYS A 698 -25.59 -13.87 -32.99
N SER A 699 -25.84 -12.59 -33.23
CA SER A 699 -24.79 -11.57 -33.29
C SER A 699 -24.13 -11.37 -31.91
N ALA A 700 -22.96 -10.72 -31.91
CA ALA A 700 -22.28 -10.37 -30.66
C ALA A 700 -23.15 -9.45 -29.77
N LEU A 701 -23.80 -8.43 -30.35
CA LEU A 701 -24.68 -7.52 -29.61
C LEU A 701 -25.90 -8.23 -29.03
N ARG A 702 -26.50 -9.15 -29.79
CA ARG A 702 -27.62 -9.94 -29.29
C ARG A 702 -27.23 -10.79 -28.08
N LEU A 703 -26.05 -11.42 -28.12
CA LEU A 703 -25.51 -12.21 -27.01
C LEU A 703 -25.28 -11.35 -25.77
N THR A 704 -24.66 -10.18 -25.93
CA THR A 704 -24.44 -9.21 -24.84
C THR A 704 -25.77 -8.83 -24.17
N LEU A 705 -26.79 -8.48 -24.96
CA LEU A 705 -28.12 -8.12 -24.45
C LEU A 705 -28.82 -9.27 -23.73
N GLU A 706 -28.71 -10.50 -24.25
CA GLU A 706 -29.30 -11.69 -23.61
C GLU A 706 -28.62 -12.08 -22.30
N ARG A 707 -27.30 -11.86 -22.17
CA ARG A 707 -26.60 -12.04 -20.90
C ARG A 707 -26.99 -10.96 -19.91
N LEU A 708 -27.00 -9.68 -20.32
CA LEU A 708 -27.47 -8.59 -19.47
C LEU A 708 -28.91 -8.80 -19.01
N ALA A 709 -29.78 -9.38 -19.83
CA ALA A 709 -31.16 -9.67 -19.44
C ALA A 709 -31.31 -10.62 -18.24
N GLN A 710 -30.25 -11.34 -17.86
CA GLN A 710 -30.20 -12.25 -16.71
C GLN A 710 -29.82 -11.57 -15.38
N THR A 711 -29.32 -10.34 -15.42
CA THR A 711 -29.08 -9.51 -14.23
C THR A 711 -30.38 -9.31 -13.45
N LYS A 712 -30.33 -8.78 -12.24
CA LYS A 712 -31.48 -8.39 -11.40
C LYS A 712 -31.48 -6.92 -11.03
N ASP A 713 -30.30 -6.30 -10.94
CA ASP A 713 -30.11 -5.00 -10.28
C ASP A 713 -29.94 -3.81 -11.25
N ILE A 714 -30.19 -4.00 -12.54
CA ILE A 714 -30.28 -2.89 -13.53
C ILE A 714 -31.68 -2.77 -14.13
N GLU A 715 -32.09 -1.56 -14.55
CA GLU A 715 -33.46 -1.32 -15.07
C GLU A 715 -33.59 -1.44 -16.61
N GLY A 716 -32.50 -1.22 -17.35
CA GLY A 716 -32.54 -1.23 -18.82
C GLY A 716 -31.18 -1.05 -19.47
N VAL A 717 -31.18 -0.97 -20.80
CA VAL A 717 -30.01 -0.77 -21.66
C VAL A 717 -30.24 0.43 -22.58
N ALA A 718 -29.30 1.36 -22.59
CA ALA A 718 -29.21 2.44 -23.57
C ALA A 718 -28.07 2.12 -24.55
N ILE A 719 -28.39 1.94 -25.83
CA ILE A 719 -27.42 1.68 -26.89
C ILE A 719 -27.14 3.00 -27.60
N VAL A 720 -25.92 3.51 -27.48
CA VAL A 720 -25.46 4.74 -28.08
C VAL A 720 -24.87 4.41 -29.46
N THR A 721 -25.43 4.96 -30.53
CA THR A 721 -25.00 4.63 -31.89
C THR A 721 -25.25 5.77 -32.88
N HIS A 722 -24.40 5.88 -33.91
CA HIS A 722 -24.61 6.79 -35.04
C HIS A 722 -25.37 6.15 -36.21
N ASN A 723 -25.75 4.88 -36.10
CA ASN A 723 -26.62 4.21 -37.07
C ASN A 723 -27.56 3.25 -36.33
N VAL A 724 -28.75 3.75 -36.02
CA VAL A 724 -29.79 2.99 -35.30
C VAL A 724 -30.28 1.79 -36.12
N GLY A 725 -30.39 1.91 -37.44
CA GLY A 725 -30.94 0.85 -38.29
C GLY A 725 -30.10 -0.43 -38.25
N ASP A 726 -28.80 -0.32 -38.54
CA ASP A 726 -27.90 -1.48 -38.56
C ASP A 726 -27.63 -2.01 -37.15
N THR A 727 -27.56 -1.12 -36.16
CA THR A 727 -27.39 -1.53 -34.76
C THR A 727 -28.64 -2.25 -34.22
N ALA A 728 -29.85 -1.81 -34.60
CA ALA A 728 -31.10 -2.49 -34.26
C ALA A 728 -31.20 -3.86 -34.94
N LYS A 729 -30.81 -3.97 -36.21
CA LYS A 729 -30.67 -5.25 -36.91
C LYS A 729 -29.72 -6.18 -36.17
N ALA A 730 -28.56 -5.69 -35.76
CA ALA A 730 -27.61 -6.47 -34.98
C ALA A 730 -28.17 -6.87 -33.60
N ALA A 731 -28.93 -6.01 -32.92
CA ALA A 731 -29.58 -6.33 -31.66
C ALA A 731 -30.76 -7.32 -31.80
N GLY A 732 -31.25 -7.54 -33.02
CA GLY A 732 -32.49 -8.27 -33.29
C GLY A 732 -33.73 -7.55 -32.78
N LEU A 733 -33.75 -6.22 -32.92
CA LEU A 733 -34.81 -5.32 -32.44
C LEU A 733 -35.29 -4.37 -33.55
N ASP A 734 -36.42 -3.72 -33.32
CA ASP A 734 -36.89 -2.62 -34.15
C ASP A 734 -36.08 -1.33 -33.85
N PRO A 735 -35.84 -0.44 -34.83
CA PRO A 735 -35.17 0.85 -34.60
C PRO A 735 -35.80 1.73 -33.51
N SER A 736 -37.10 1.55 -33.20
CA SER A 736 -37.77 2.23 -32.08
C SER A 736 -37.40 1.67 -30.70
N GLY A 737 -36.58 0.61 -30.63
CA GLY A 737 -36.20 -0.07 -29.39
C GLY A 737 -37.06 -1.29 -29.10
N GLY A 738 -37.13 -1.68 -27.82
CA GLY A 738 -37.94 -2.82 -27.41
C GLY A 738 -37.53 -3.42 -26.07
N ARG A 739 -37.62 -4.74 -25.95
CA ARG A 739 -37.22 -5.48 -24.75
C ARG A 739 -36.42 -6.72 -25.10
N VAL A 740 -35.42 -7.01 -24.28
CA VAL A 740 -34.71 -8.30 -24.29
C VAL A 740 -34.84 -8.89 -22.89
N GLY A 741 -35.60 -9.99 -22.78
CA GLY A 741 -36.02 -10.52 -21.48
C GLY A 741 -36.74 -9.45 -20.65
N ARG A 742 -36.20 -9.12 -19.46
CA ARG A 742 -36.76 -8.09 -18.57
C ARG A 742 -36.27 -6.67 -18.83
N LEU A 743 -35.23 -6.47 -19.66
CA LEU A 743 -34.62 -5.17 -19.85
C LEU A 743 -35.31 -4.41 -20.98
N ALA A 744 -35.63 -3.14 -20.73
CA ALA A 744 -35.99 -2.20 -21.79
C ALA A 744 -34.71 -1.80 -22.54
N VAL A 745 -34.79 -1.73 -23.86
CA VAL A 745 -33.67 -1.31 -24.73
C VAL A 745 -34.09 -0.05 -25.47
N GLN A 746 -33.29 1.01 -25.34
CA GLN A 746 -33.47 2.28 -26.05
C GLN A 746 -32.24 2.59 -26.89
N PHE A 747 -32.45 3.08 -28.11
CA PHE A 747 -31.36 3.59 -28.96
C PHE A 747 -31.23 5.09 -28.74
N ILE A 748 -30.01 5.55 -28.50
CA ILE A 748 -29.65 6.95 -28.36
C ILE A 748 -28.75 7.30 -29.55
N GLU A 749 -29.21 8.22 -30.38
CA GLU A 749 -28.48 8.65 -31.57
C GLU A 749 -27.29 9.51 -31.18
N ALA A 750 -26.12 9.21 -31.75
CA ALA A 750 -24.88 9.94 -31.51
C ALA A 750 -24.26 10.43 -32.83
N ASP A 751 -23.50 11.52 -32.75
CA ASP A 751 -22.76 12.04 -33.90
C ASP A 751 -21.62 11.11 -34.31
N ALA A 752 -21.63 10.66 -35.57
CA ALA A 752 -20.67 9.70 -36.11
C ALA A 752 -19.23 10.22 -36.09
N GLU A 753 -19.04 11.51 -36.37
CA GLU A 753 -17.72 12.13 -36.48
C GLU A 753 -17.05 12.22 -35.11
N THR A 754 -17.74 12.80 -34.13
CA THR A 754 -17.27 12.91 -32.74
C THR A 754 -17.02 11.54 -32.13
N TYR A 755 -17.94 10.59 -32.35
CA TYR A 755 -17.81 9.22 -31.85
C TYR A 755 -16.53 8.55 -32.38
N ARG A 756 -16.29 8.63 -33.69
CA ARG A 756 -15.13 8.01 -34.35
C ARG A 756 -13.81 8.74 -34.05
N ALA A 757 -13.84 10.07 -33.90
CA ALA A 757 -12.65 10.85 -33.53
C ALA A 757 -12.12 10.41 -32.17
N ARG A 758 -13.01 10.29 -31.17
CA ARG A 758 -12.63 9.79 -29.84
C ARG A 758 -12.08 8.37 -29.89
N ALA A 759 -12.76 7.45 -30.58
CA ALA A 759 -12.29 6.07 -30.74
C ALA A 759 -10.90 5.99 -31.41
N ALA A 760 -10.61 6.89 -32.37
CA ALA A 760 -9.30 6.96 -33.01
C ALA A 760 -8.19 7.39 -32.04
N GLY A 761 -8.44 8.38 -31.17
CA GLY A 761 -7.47 8.78 -30.13
C GLY A 761 -7.23 7.67 -29.08
N ILE A 762 -8.29 6.95 -28.69
CA ILE A 762 -8.21 5.84 -27.72
C ILE A 762 -7.40 4.67 -28.28
N ARG A 763 -7.61 4.33 -29.56
CA ARG A 763 -6.93 3.22 -30.21
C ARG A 763 -5.41 3.30 -30.09
N GLY A 764 -4.82 4.49 -30.27
CA GLY A 764 -3.38 4.71 -30.07
C GLY A 764 -2.90 4.38 -28.65
N ALA A 765 -3.71 4.69 -27.63
CA ALA A 765 -3.38 4.40 -26.23
C ALA A 765 -3.55 2.92 -25.86
N ARG A 766 -4.46 2.20 -26.53
CA ARG A 766 -4.94 0.87 -26.11
C ARG A 766 -4.48 -0.29 -26.99
N ALA A 767 -4.13 -0.06 -28.25
CA ALA A 767 -3.74 -1.12 -29.19
C ALA A 767 -2.61 -2.03 -28.67
N PHE A 768 -1.66 -1.46 -27.93
CA PHE A 768 -0.49 -2.18 -27.38
C PHE A 768 -0.75 -2.85 -26.02
N SER A 769 -1.98 -2.78 -25.51
CA SER A 769 -2.38 -3.33 -24.20
C SER A 769 -3.81 -3.89 -24.23
N ALA A 770 -4.27 -4.33 -25.41
CA ALA A 770 -5.67 -4.71 -25.68
C ALA A 770 -6.21 -5.84 -24.77
N ARG A 771 -5.32 -6.72 -24.27
CA ARG A 771 -5.64 -7.82 -23.33
C ARG A 771 -5.80 -7.35 -21.89
N SER A 772 -5.18 -6.24 -21.55
CA SER A 772 -5.11 -5.71 -20.19
C SER A 772 -6.35 -4.86 -19.89
N TRP A 773 -6.92 -5.02 -18.69
CA TRP A 773 -8.04 -4.18 -18.26
C TRP A 773 -7.60 -2.74 -17.95
N ARG A 774 -6.34 -2.54 -17.52
CA ARG A 774 -5.64 -1.27 -17.27
C ARG A 774 -4.20 -1.39 -17.80
N GLY A 775 -3.55 -0.27 -18.15
CA GLY A 775 -2.14 -0.26 -18.55
C GLY A 775 -1.87 0.30 -19.96
N GLY A 776 -2.84 0.96 -20.60
CA GLY A 776 -2.60 1.74 -21.81
C GLY A 776 -1.77 3.01 -21.56
N VAL A 777 -1.47 3.74 -22.64
CA VAL A 777 -0.85 5.06 -22.54
C VAL A 777 -1.66 5.95 -21.58
N ALA A 778 -0.97 6.71 -20.72
CA ALA A 778 -1.61 7.53 -19.68
C ALA A 778 -2.48 6.74 -18.68
N GLY A 779 -2.26 5.43 -18.54
CA GLY A 779 -3.03 4.56 -17.65
C GLY A 779 -4.44 4.22 -18.16
N TRP A 780 -4.74 4.49 -19.44
CA TRP A 780 -6.06 4.24 -20.02
C TRP A 780 -6.43 2.76 -19.96
N THR A 781 -7.71 2.50 -19.76
CA THR A 781 -8.29 1.19 -19.43
C THR A 781 -9.12 0.65 -20.58
N ALA A 782 -9.48 -0.63 -20.52
CA ALA A 782 -10.48 -1.21 -21.42
C ALA A 782 -11.87 -0.57 -21.26
N TYR A 783 -12.13 0.10 -20.13
CA TYR A 783 -13.38 0.84 -19.93
C TYR A 783 -13.35 2.20 -20.64
N ASP A 784 -12.17 2.78 -20.87
CA ASP A 784 -12.04 3.99 -21.68
C ASP A 784 -12.39 3.72 -23.16
N GLU A 785 -12.15 2.49 -23.65
CA GLU A 785 -12.55 2.03 -25.00
C GLU A 785 -14.06 2.20 -25.24
N ILE A 786 -14.87 2.02 -24.19
CA ILE A 786 -16.34 2.06 -24.24
C ILE A 786 -16.93 3.26 -23.48
N PHE A 787 -16.12 4.29 -23.23
CA PHE A 787 -16.56 5.48 -22.50
C PHE A 787 -16.50 6.75 -23.36
N HIS A 788 -17.69 7.22 -23.73
CA HIS A 788 -17.89 8.45 -24.50
C HIS A 788 -18.62 9.48 -23.62
N PRO A 789 -17.91 10.38 -22.91
CA PRO A 789 -18.49 11.18 -21.82
C PRO A 789 -19.80 11.89 -22.16
N ASN A 790 -19.83 12.60 -23.30
CA ASN A 790 -21.01 13.33 -23.77
C ASN A 790 -22.19 12.38 -24.03
N ALA A 791 -21.96 11.32 -24.80
CA ALA A 791 -23.01 10.40 -25.21
C ALA A 791 -23.48 9.49 -24.05
N THR A 792 -22.58 9.14 -23.13
CA THR A 792 -22.93 8.46 -21.87
C THR A 792 -23.81 9.37 -21.00
N LEU A 793 -23.48 10.67 -20.89
CA LEU A 793 -24.29 11.61 -20.11
C LEU A 793 -25.69 11.78 -20.72
N GLU A 794 -25.77 11.96 -22.04
CA GLU A 794 -27.03 12.06 -22.77
C GLU A 794 -27.89 10.80 -22.61
N ALA A 795 -27.27 9.61 -22.72
CA ALA A 795 -27.96 8.35 -22.47
C ALA A 795 -28.53 8.26 -21.05
N LEU A 796 -27.76 8.67 -20.02
CA LEU A 796 -28.21 8.70 -18.63
C LEU A 796 -29.34 9.72 -18.39
N ASP A 797 -29.30 10.86 -19.07
CA ASP A 797 -30.37 11.87 -19.03
C ASP A 797 -31.66 11.35 -19.69
N ALA A 798 -31.55 10.73 -20.87
CA ALA A 798 -32.69 10.20 -21.61
C ALA A 798 -33.46 9.12 -20.84
N VAL A 799 -32.74 8.23 -20.14
CA VAL A 799 -33.36 7.11 -19.39
C VAL A 799 -33.65 7.46 -17.92
N GLY A 800 -33.17 8.61 -17.44
CA GLY A 800 -33.29 9.07 -16.06
C GLY A 800 -32.56 8.16 -15.06
N ALA A 801 -31.35 7.73 -15.38
CA ALA A 801 -30.52 6.89 -14.51
C ALA A 801 -29.51 7.73 -13.70
N ASP A 802 -29.10 7.20 -12.54
CA ASP A 802 -28.15 7.80 -11.61
C ASP A 802 -26.71 7.30 -11.84
N ALA A 803 -26.56 6.11 -12.45
CA ALA A 803 -25.27 5.55 -12.82
C ALA A 803 -25.34 4.73 -14.12
N ALA A 804 -24.23 4.70 -14.85
CA ALA A 804 -24.04 3.88 -16.04
C ALA A 804 -23.26 2.62 -15.69
N LEU A 805 -23.77 1.46 -16.11
CA LEU A 805 -23.01 0.22 -16.20
C LEU A 805 -22.43 0.12 -17.62
N LEU A 806 -21.16 0.44 -17.79
CA LEU A 806 -20.47 0.46 -19.09
C LEU A 806 -20.20 -0.97 -19.56
N VAL A 807 -20.67 -1.29 -20.77
CA VAL A 807 -20.51 -2.60 -21.41
C VAL A 807 -20.29 -2.39 -22.92
N GLY A 808 -19.31 -3.09 -23.51
CA GLY A 808 -19.08 -3.03 -24.96
C GLY A 808 -20.12 -3.81 -25.77
N ALA A 809 -20.37 -3.39 -27.01
CA ALA A 809 -21.39 -4.02 -27.87
C ALA A 809 -21.11 -5.51 -28.15
N ASP A 810 -19.84 -5.90 -28.15
CA ASP A 810 -19.34 -7.23 -28.48
C ASP A 810 -18.88 -8.03 -27.25
N TRP A 811 -19.25 -7.58 -26.04
CA TRP A 811 -18.97 -8.27 -24.78
C TRP A 811 -19.98 -9.39 -24.52
N GLY A 812 -20.10 -10.30 -25.49
CA GLY A 812 -21.07 -11.40 -25.49
C GLY A 812 -20.90 -12.43 -24.35
N PHE A 813 -19.92 -12.25 -23.47
CA PHE A 813 -19.61 -13.10 -22.32
C PHE A 813 -19.62 -12.36 -20.99
N ILE A 814 -20.13 -11.12 -20.97
CA ILE A 814 -20.27 -10.30 -19.76
C ILE A 814 -20.98 -11.07 -18.66
N ASP A 815 -20.42 -11.15 -17.46
CA ASP A 815 -20.98 -11.96 -16.37
C ASP A 815 -22.15 -11.23 -15.68
N PRO A 816 -23.37 -11.80 -15.67
CA PRO A 816 -24.52 -11.15 -15.05
C PRO A 816 -24.37 -10.95 -13.54
N ALA A 817 -23.66 -11.85 -12.84
CA ALA A 817 -23.45 -11.73 -11.39
C ALA A 817 -22.47 -10.60 -11.06
N LEU A 818 -21.42 -10.40 -11.86
CA LEU A 818 -20.53 -9.25 -11.72
C LEU A 818 -21.24 -7.92 -12.03
N CYS A 819 -22.18 -7.92 -12.98
CA CYS A 819 -23.04 -6.76 -13.25
C CYS A 819 -23.94 -6.42 -12.04
N ASP A 820 -24.58 -7.44 -11.46
CA ASP A 820 -25.44 -7.26 -10.29
C ASP A 820 -24.64 -6.81 -9.06
N GLU A 821 -23.47 -7.39 -8.83
CA GLU A 821 -22.58 -6.97 -7.74
C GLU A 821 -22.17 -5.50 -7.87
N ALA A 822 -21.83 -5.05 -9.09
CA ALA A 822 -21.48 -3.65 -9.34
C ALA A 822 -22.65 -2.71 -9.04
N ALA A 823 -23.84 -3.02 -9.58
CA ALA A 823 -25.05 -2.24 -9.37
C ALA A 823 -25.51 -2.23 -7.89
N SER A 824 -25.45 -3.38 -7.23
CA SER A 824 -25.87 -3.55 -5.83
C SER A 824 -24.98 -2.75 -4.87
N ARG A 825 -23.66 -2.75 -5.06
CA ARG A 825 -22.73 -1.94 -4.23
C ARG A 825 -23.04 -0.45 -4.31
N PHE A 826 -23.28 0.06 -5.51
CA PHE A 826 -23.67 1.46 -5.70
C PHE A 826 -25.04 1.75 -5.07
N LYS A 827 -26.05 0.90 -5.31
CA LYS A 827 -27.40 1.06 -4.75
C LYS A 827 -27.40 1.06 -3.22
N LYS A 828 -26.61 0.20 -2.59
CA LYS A 828 -26.48 0.09 -1.13
C LYS A 828 -25.69 1.27 -0.55
N PHE A 829 -24.66 1.76 -1.25
CA PHE A 829 -23.76 2.80 -0.75
C PHE A 829 -23.37 3.83 -1.85
N PRO A 830 -24.31 4.67 -2.32
CA PRO A 830 -24.10 5.49 -3.51
C PRO A 830 -23.00 6.54 -3.35
N ARG A 831 -22.71 6.99 -2.12
CA ARG A 831 -21.63 7.96 -1.84
C ARG A 831 -20.24 7.32 -1.84
N SER A 832 -20.13 6.08 -1.40
CA SER A 832 -18.84 5.38 -1.24
C SER A 832 -18.45 4.58 -2.48
N HIS A 833 -19.43 4.12 -3.26
CA HIS A 833 -19.22 3.26 -4.43
C HIS A 833 -19.64 3.94 -5.74
N ARG A 834 -19.17 5.17 -5.95
CA ARG A 834 -19.46 5.98 -7.15
C ARG A 834 -18.77 5.44 -8.43
N LEU A 835 -17.77 4.59 -8.25
CA LEU A 835 -17.04 3.88 -9.28
C LEU A 835 -16.82 2.44 -8.81
N VAL A 836 -17.36 1.45 -9.54
CA VAL A 836 -17.23 0.03 -9.19
C VAL A 836 -16.72 -0.75 -10.40
N PHE A 837 -15.67 -1.54 -10.21
CA PHE A 837 -14.97 -2.22 -11.31
C PHE A 837 -14.39 -3.56 -10.85
N SER A 838 -13.80 -4.34 -11.75
CA SER A 838 -13.02 -5.52 -11.36
C SER A 838 -11.74 -5.64 -12.21
N GLN A 839 -10.86 -6.56 -11.80
CA GLN A 839 -9.66 -6.97 -12.55
C GLN A 839 -9.95 -8.17 -13.49
N ALA A 840 -11.21 -8.48 -13.79
CA ALA A 840 -11.54 -9.58 -14.70
C ALA A 840 -10.98 -9.31 -16.10
N ALA A 841 -10.70 -10.40 -16.83
CA ALA A 841 -10.34 -10.31 -18.24
C ALA A 841 -11.37 -9.49 -19.04
N VAL A 842 -10.88 -8.69 -19.99
CA VAL A 842 -11.70 -7.77 -20.81
C VAL A 842 -12.81 -8.55 -21.49
N GLY A 843 -14.05 -8.06 -21.37
CA GLY A 843 -15.27 -8.72 -21.88
C GLY A 843 -16.06 -9.53 -20.84
N LEU A 844 -15.49 -9.81 -19.64
CA LEU A 844 -16.16 -10.59 -18.59
C LEU A 844 -16.83 -9.76 -17.50
N SER A 845 -16.40 -8.52 -17.27
CA SER A 845 -16.91 -7.66 -16.19
C SER A 845 -17.19 -6.24 -16.67
N PRO A 846 -18.26 -5.59 -16.20
CA PRO A 846 -18.53 -4.19 -16.49
C PRO A 846 -17.72 -3.26 -15.58
N LEU A 847 -17.85 -1.96 -15.85
CA LEU A 847 -17.56 -0.90 -14.89
C LEU A 847 -18.83 -0.06 -14.65
N LEU A 848 -19.14 0.21 -13.38
CA LEU A 848 -20.18 1.16 -12.99
C LEU A 848 -19.55 2.52 -12.70
N ILE A 849 -20.15 3.58 -13.26
CA ILE A 849 -19.75 4.98 -13.03
C ILE A 849 -20.98 5.85 -12.74
N GLU A 850 -20.94 6.61 -11.66
CA GLU A 850 -22.02 7.53 -11.27
C GLU A 850 -22.12 8.73 -12.22
N LYS A 851 -23.34 9.15 -12.52
CA LYS A 851 -23.66 10.29 -13.40
C LYS A 851 -22.94 11.58 -13.04
N SER A 852 -22.76 11.90 -11.76
CA SER A 852 -22.05 13.12 -11.35
C SER A 852 -20.58 13.12 -11.76
N ILE A 853 -19.94 11.94 -11.82
CA ILE A 853 -18.57 11.76 -12.31
C ILE A 853 -18.55 11.95 -13.84
N VAL A 854 -19.48 11.30 -14.56
CA VAL A 854 -19.61 11.46 -16.02
C VAL A 854 -19.80 12.93 -16.40
N LYS A 855 -20.66 13.65 -15.66
CA LYS A 855 -20.89 15.09 -15.83
C LYS A 855 -19.63 15.91 -15.58
N SER A 856 -18.88 15.62 -14.51
CA SER A 856 -17.63 16.31 -14.21
C SER A 856 -16.58 16.10 -15.29
N ILE A 857 -16.44 14.88 -15.82
CA ILE A 857 -15.51 14.58 -16.93
C ILE A 857 -15.94 15.35 -18.18
N THR A 858 -17.24 15.30 -18.52
CA THR A 858 -17.82 16.02 -19.67
C THR A 858 -17.56 17.53 -19.61
N GLN A 859 -17.67 18.14 -18.44
CA GLN A 859 -17.46 19.58 -18.26
C GLN A 859 -15.99 20.01 -18.31
N LYS A 860 -15.06 19.12 -17.94
CA LYS A 860 -13.63 19.44 -17.78
C LYS A 860 -12.74 18.85 -18.86
N LYS A 861 -13.26 18.02 -19.77
CA LYS A 861 -12.44 17.25 -20.72
C LYS A 861 -11.54 18.10 -21.62
N ALA A 862 -12.02 19.28 -22.05
CA ALA A 862 -11.22 20.20 -22.86
C ALA A 862 -9.99 20.79 -22.14
N GLU A 863 -10.09 20.95 -20.81
CA GLU A 863 -9.00 21.45 -19.94
C GLU A 863 -8.08 20.31 -19.48
N ALA A 864 -8.68 19.17 -19.11
CA ALA A 864 -7.97 18.02 -18.55
C ALA A 864 -7.29 17.13 -19.61
N GLY A 865 -7.71 17.21 -20.89
CA GLY A 865 -7.12 16.44 -22.00
C GLY A 865 -7.10 14.94 -21.71
N SER A 866 -5.90 14.33 -21.74
CA SER A 866 -5.70 12.90 -21.46
C SER A 866 -6.11 12.48 -20.03
N PHE A 867 -6.22 13.42 -19.10
CA PHE A 867 -6.62 13.16 -17.71
C PHE A 867 -8.14 13.05 -17.52
N ALA A 868 -8.93 13.38 -18.55
CA ALA A 868 -10.38 13.26 -18.55
C ALA A 868 -10.83 11.82 -18.88
N SER A 869 -10.31 10.85 -18.13
CA SER A 869 -10.44 9.41 -18.42
C SER A 869 -10.72 8.60 -17.15
N ILE A 870 -11.31 7.41 -17.33
CA ILE A 870 -11.46 6.41 -16.27
C ILE A 870 -10.07 5.94 -15.82
N GLY A 871 -9.14 5.79 -16.78
CA GLY A 871 -7.74 5.48 -16.49
C GLY A 871 -7.06 6.44 -15.53
N SER A 872 -7.43 7.72 -15.53
CA SER A 872 -6.86 8.70 -14.57
C SER A 872 -7.40 8.52 -13.15
N MET A 873 -8.63 8.01 -13.00
CA MET A 873 -9.21 7.68 -11.70
C MET A 873 -8.69 6.35 -11.14
N LEU A 874 -8.40 5.40 -12.04
CA LEU A 874 -7.90 4.08 -11.69
C LEU A 874 -6.37 4.02 -11.66
N GLY A 875 -5.68 4.96 -12.30
CA GLY A 875 -4.22 5.06 -12.43
C GLY A 875 -3.55 5.94 -11.38
N TYR A 876 -2.29 6.29 -11.61
CA TYR A 876 -1.52 7.19 -10.74
C TYR A 876 -1.50 8.60 -11.34
N LEU A 877 -1.78 9.60 -10.49
CA LEU A 877 -1.69 11.02 -10.84
C LEU A 877 -0.78 11.74 -9.82
N PRO A 878 0.37 12.31 -10.25
CA PRO A 878 1.31 12.98 -9.35
C PRO A 878 0.71 14.09 -8.47
N VAL A 879 -0.25 14.84 -9.01
CA VAL A 879 -0.91 15.95 -8.30
C VAL A 879 -1.95 15.50 -7.27
N GLN A 880 -2.40 14.24 -7.35
CA GLN A 880 -3.39 13.67 -6.44
C GLN A 880 -3.05 12.20 -6.12
N PRO A 881 -1.92 11.95 -5.43
CA PRO A 881 -1.52 10.60 -5.08
C PRO A 881 -2.56 9.98 -4.15
N SER A 882 -2.99 8.77 -4.49
CA SER A 882 -3.97 7.98 -3.73
C SER A 882 -3.61 6.50 -3.77
N SER A 883 -4.06 5.72 -2.80
CA SER A 883 -3.88 4.27 -2.79
C SER A 883 -4.41 3.63 -4.06
N ASP A 884 -3.78 2.55 -4.52
CA ASP A 884 -4.24 1.86 -5.74
C ASP A 884 -5.69 1.36 -5.55
N PRO A 885 -6.64 1.77 -6.42
CA PRO A 885 -8.04 1.41 -6.30
C PRO A 885 -8.32 -0.10 -6.29
N ILE A 886 -7.40 -0.95 -6.78
CA ILE A 886 -7.57 -2.42 -6.74
C ILE A 886 -7.64 -2.97 -5.30
N ALA A 887 -7.15 -2.22 -4.31
CA ALA A 887 -7.24 -2.55 -2.89
C ALA A 887 -8.51 -1.98 -2.22
N GLY A 888 -9.22 -1.07 -2.90
CA GLY A 888 -10.40 -0.40 -2.37
C GLY A 888 -11.68 -1.23 -2.48
N THR A 889 -12.73 -0.82 -1.76
CA THR A 889 -14.04 -1.49 -1.75
C THR A 889 -14.80 -1.35 -3.07
N GLY A 890 -14.41 -0.40 -3.94
CA GLY A 890 -14.93 -0.28 -5.31
C GLY A 890 -14.43 -1.38 -6.26
N CYS A 891 -13.39 -2.14 -5.91
CA CYS A 891 -12.92 -3.27 -6.70
C CYS A 891 -13.65 -4.56 -6.30
N ILE A 892 -14.35 -5.19 -7.24
CA ILE A 892 -14.95 -6.51 -7.09
C ILE A 892 -13.85 -7.55 -7.26
N HIS A 893 -13.66 -8.41 -6.26
CA HIS A 893 -12.72 -9.53 -6.39
C HIS A 893 -13.32 -10.65 -7.20
N VAL A 894 -12.54 -11.08 -8.17
CA VAL A 894 -12.85 -12.22 -9.02
C VAL A 894 -11.88 -13.36 -8.73
N PRO A 895 -12.28 -14.62 -8.97
CA PRO A 895 -11.37 -15.76 -8.84
C PRO A 895 -10.09 -15.56 -9.67
N PRO A 896 -8.91 -16.03 -9.22
CA PRO A 896 -7.66 -15.86 -9.95
C PRO A 896 -7.72 -16.31 -11.41
N ILE A 897 -8.41 -17.41 -11.72
CA ILE A 897 -8.58 -17.88 -13.12
C ILE A 897 -9.30 -16.87 -14.03
N VAL A 898 -10.16 -16.01 -13.47
CA VAL A 898 -10.89 -14.96 -14.21
C VAL A 898 -10.01 -13.72 -14.42
N ARG A 899 -9.17 -13.38 -13.44
CA ARG A 899 -8.18 -12.29 -13.52
C ARG A 899 -6.99 -12.65 -14.43
N ASP A 900 -6.46 -13.85 -14.25
CA ASP A 900 -5.19 -14.33 -14.82
C ASP A 900 -5.36 -15.09 -16.13
N LEU A 901 -6.52 -14.91 -16.78
CA LEU A 901 -6.82 -15.58 -18.04
C LEU A 901 -5.82 -15.19 -19.13
N GLY A 902 -5.37 -13.93 -19.14
CA GLY A 902 -4.38 -13.41 -20.09
C GLY A 902 -4.89 -13.28 -21.52
N GLU A 903 -6.21 -13.37 -21.74
CA GLU A 903 -6.86 -13.27 -23.04
C GLU A 903 -7.94 -12.17 -23.01
N ARG A 904 -8.19 -11.52 -24.15
CA ARG A 904 -9.34 -10.63 -24.35
C ARG A 904 -10.53 -11.47 -24.81
N VAL A 905 -11.61 -11.48 -24.02
CA VAL A 905 -12.78 -12.36 -24.24
C VAL A 905 -13.93 -11.59 -24.90
N THR A 906 -13.60 -10.83 -25.93
CA THR A 906 -14.55 -10.02 -26.72
C THR A 906 -14.72 -10.61 -28.11
N LEU A 907 -15.81 -10.25 -28.80
CA LEU A 907 -16.16 -10.77 -30.13
C LEU A 907 -15.93 -9.72 -31.24
N ASP A 908 -15.00 -8.78 -31.02
CA ASP A 908 -14.68 -7.64 -31.89
C ASP A 908 -13.77 -7.96 -33.09
N SER A 909 -13.17 -9.15 -33.15
CA SER A 909 -12.30 -9.56 -34.27
C SER A 909 -12.54 -11.02 -34.67
N CYS A 910 -12.30 -11.37 -35.94
CA CYS A 910 -12.36 -12.75 -36.45
C CYS A 910 -11.46 -13.68 -35.63
N THR A 911 -10.24 -13.25 -35.35
CA THR A 911 -9.26 -14.04 -34.59
C THR A 911 -9.78 -14.37 -33.18
N ARG A 912 -10.39 -13.39 -32.50
CA ARG A 912 -10.96 -13.58 -31.15
C ARG A 912 -12.24 -14.40 -31.18
N ARG A 913 -13.10 -14.16 -32.17
CA ARG A 913 -14.30 -14.98 -32.42
C ARG A 913 -13.93 -16.45 -32.59
N GLU A 914 -12.86 -16.77 -33.31
CA GLU A 914 -12.38 -18.14 -33.48
C GLU A 914 -11.88 -18.76 -32.17
N LEU A 915 -11.03 -18.05 -31.41
CA LEU A 915 -10.54 -18.48 -30.10
C LEU A 915 -11.73 -18.87 -29.20
N VAL A 916 -12.67 -17.95 -29.04
CA VAL A 916 -13.76 -18.12 -28.09
C VAL A 916 -14.74 -19.19 -28.58
N SER A 917 -15.12 -19.17 -29.86
CA SER A 917 -16.04 -20.17 -30.43
C SER A 917 -15.49 -21.59 -30.35
N ARG A 918 -14.17 -21.78 -30.43
CA ARG A 918 -13.54 -23.09 -30.19
C ARG A 918 -13.61 -23.49 -28.72
N ALA A 919 -13.36 -22.56 -27.80
CA ALA A 919 -13.33 -22.84 -26.37
C ALA A 919 -14.70 -23.21 -25.77
N ILE A 920 -15.78 -22.62 -26.28
CA ILE A 920 -17.13 -22.77 -25.71
C ILE A 920 -18.08 -23.59 -26.59
N ARG A 921 -17.59 -24.23 -27.65
CA ARG A 921 -18.39 -25.00 -28.61
C ARG A 921 -19.35 -26.00 -27.95
N ASP A 922 -18.86 -26.67 -26.90
CA ASP A 922 -19.60 -27.73 -26.21
C ASP A 922 -20.29 -27.23 -24.93
N CYS A 923 -20.39 -25.91 -24.76
CA CYS A 923 -20.95 -25.26 -23.59
C CYS A 923 -22.17 -24.40 -23.97
N ASP A 924 -23.13 -24.26 -23.04
CA ASP A 924 -24.19 -23.26 -23.16
C ASP A 924 -23.63 -21.88 -22.79
N ALA A 925 -23.20 -21.13 -23.80
CA ALA A 925 -22.55 -19.82 -23.67
C ALA A 925 -23.36 -18.81 -22.84
N LEU A 926 -24.68 -18.93 -22.78
CA LEU A 926 -25.54 -18.02 -22.01
C LEU A 926 -25.58 -18.36 -20.51
N LYS A 927 -25.26 -19.60 -20.12
CA LYS A 927 -25.34 -20.07 -18.72
C LYS A 927 -24.01 -20.07 -17.98
N LEU A 928 -22.90 -19.93 -18.69
CA LEU A 928 -21.58 -19.94 -18.05
C LEU A 928 -21.34 -18.65 -17.24
N SER A 929 -20.84 -18.82 -16.01
CA SER A 929 -20.21 -17.74 -15.24
C SER A 929 -18.84 -17.36 -15.81
N ALA A 930 -18.30 -16.23 -15.39
CA ALA A 930 -16.93 -15.79 -15.72
C ALA A 930 -15.90 -16.89 -15.43
N GLU A 931 -16.03 -17.58 -14.29
CA GLU A 931 -15.15 -18.69 -13.94
C GLU A 931 -15.31 -19.88 -14.89
N GLY A 932 -16.54 -20.20 -15.29
CA GLY A 932 -16.82 -21.25 -16.29
C GLY A 932 -16.21 -20.92 -17.65
N ILE A 933 -16.34 -19.68 -18.11
CA ILE A 933 -15.75 -19.19 -19.37
C ILE A 933 -14.21 -19.25 -19.29
N ALA A 934 -13.63 -18.75 -18.20
CA ALA A 934 -12.18 -18.77 -18.01
C ALA A 934 -11.61 -20.20 -17.98
N LYS A 935 -12.32 -21.15 -17.34
CA LYS A 935 -11.98 -22.59 -17.37
C LYS A 935 -12.05 -23.17 -18.78
N ALA A 936 -13.07 -22.81 -19.56
CA ALA A 936 -13.22 -23.29 -20.94
C ALA A 936 -12.09 -22.78 -21.84
N ILE A 937 -11.78 -21.48 -21.77
CA ILE A 937 -10.70 -20.86 -22.56
C ILE A 937 -9.33 -21.42 -22.15
N SER A 938 -9.08 -21.58 -20.84
CA SER A 938 -7.80 -22.13 -20.36
C SER A 938 -7.55 -23.57 -20.82
N LYS A 939 -8.60 -24.34 -21.09
CA LYS A 939 -8.50 -25.70 -21.63
C LYS A 939 -8.36 -25.75 -23.15
N ALA A 940 -8.72 -24.68 -23.85
CA ALA A 940 -8.68 -24.64 -25.30
C ALA A 940 -7.25 -24.41 -25.78
N THR A 941 -6.66 -25.41 -26.44
CA THR A 941 -5.36 -25.22 -27.10
C THR A 941 -5.54 -24.35 -28.35
N TYR A 942 -4.98 -23.14 -28.32
CA TYR A 942 -4.98 -22.23 -29.46
C TYR A 942 -3.59 -21.65 -29.69
N THR A 943 -3.15 -21.63 -30.95
CA THR A 943 -1.92 -20.97 -31.38
C THR A 943 -2.34 -19.87 -32.36
N PRO A 944 -2.11 -18.58 -32.05
CA PRO A 944 -2.43 -17.49 -32.95
C PRO A 944 -1.70 -17.63 -34.29
N SER A 945 -2.32 -17.20 -35.37
CA SER A 945 -1.73 -17.23 -36.72
C SER A 945 -0.71 -16.11 -36.98
N ALA A 946 -0.73 -15.06 -36.16
CA ALA A 946 0.17 -13.92 -36.23
C ALA A 946 0.23 -13.16 -34.88
N PRO A 947 1.29 -12.36 -34.63
CA PRO A 947 1.41 -11.54 -33.42
C PRO A 947 0.35 -10.44 -33.39
N GLU A 948 -0.10 -10.10 -32.19
CA GLU A 948 -0.89 -8.89 -31.92
C GLU A 948 -0.01 -7.65 -31.98
N HIS A 949 1.24 -7.79 -31.55
CA HIS A 949 2.22 -6.72 -31.49
C HIS A 949 3.48 -7.12 -32.27
N LEU A 950 3.69 -6.47 -33.41
CA LEU A 950 4.91 -6.61 -34.19
C LEU A 950 5.88 -5.48 -33.84
N THR A 951 7.08 -5.82 -33.39
CA THR A 951 8.19 -4.88 -33.18
C THR A 951 9.25 -5.09 -34.26
N LEU A 952 9.63 -4.03 -34.97
CA LEU A 952 10.72 -4.04 -35.94
C LEU A 952 11.84 -3.13 -35.44
N GLU A 953 13.01 -3.71 -35.16
CA GLU A 953 14.24 -2.95 -34.93
C GLU A 953 14.85 -2.60 -36.29
N LEU A 954 14.75 -1.34 -36.68
CA LEU A 954 15.15 -0.90 -38.02
C LEU A 954 16.64 -0.56 -38.10
N VAL A 955 17.27 -0.22 -36.98
CA VAL A 955 18.66 0.22 -36.89
C VAL A 955 19.32 -0.46 -35.68
N ALA A 956 20.46 -1.11 -35.92
CA ALA A 956 21.31 -1.71 -34.90
C ALA A 956 22.36 -0.72 -34.39
N VAL A 957 22.90 -0.94 -33.20
CA VAL A 957 23.97 -0.13 -32.59
C VAL A 957 25.22 -0.12 -33.47
N ASN A 958 25.49 -1.23 -34.17
CA ASN A 958 26.61 -1.34 -35.12
C ASN A 958 26.35 -0.66 -36.49
N GLY A 959 25.21 0.00 -36.67
CA GLY A 959 24.81 0.67 -37.91
C GLY A 959 24.11 -0.21 -38.95
N THR A 960 23.89 -1.50 -38.68
CA THR A 960 23.12 -2.39 -39.57
C THR A 960 21.68 -1.91 -39.64
N THR A 961 21.08 -1.88 -40.83
CA THR A 961 19.69 -1.48 -41.03
C THR A 961 18.83 -2.62 -41.59
N LEU A 962 17.59 -2.70 -41.15
CA LEU A 962 16.62 -3.65 -41.69
C LEU A 962 16.22 -3.21 -43.11
N ASP A 963 16.26 -4.13 -44.07
CA ASP A 963 15.85 -3.82 -45.44
C ASP A 963 14.38 -3.33 -45.49
N THR A 964 14.15 -2.24 -46.24
CA THR A 964 12.83 -1.58 -46.31
C THR A 964 11.75 -2.46 -46.92
N GLU A 965 12.05 -3.17 -48.01
CA GLU A 965 11.09 -4.07 -48.65
C GLU A 965 10.75 -5.24 -47.74
N HIS A 966 11.75 -5.75 -47.01
CA HIS A 966 11.55 -6.79 -46.03
C HIS A 966 10.65 -6.33 -44.88
N ALA A 967 10.89 -5.14 -44.30
CA ALA A 967 10.05 -4.55 -43.27
C ALA A 967 8.58 -4.41 -43.73
N ILE A 968 8.38 -3.85 -44.93
CA ILE A 968 7.04 -3.69 -45.54
C ILE A 968 6.36 -5.04 -45.77
N THR A 969 7.12 -6.04 -46.23
CA THR A 969 6.61 -7.40 -46.48
C THR A 969 6.12 -8.03 -45.18
N LEU A 970 6.90 -7.96 -44.11
CA LEU A 970 6.52 -8.48 -42.79
C LEU A 970 5.24 -7.84 -42.28
N ILE A 971 5.11 -6.51 -42.42
CA ILE A 971 3.90 -5.78 -41.98
C ILE A 971 2.67 -6.24 -42.76
N ARG A 972 2.78 -6.38 -44.09
CA ARG A 972 1.69 -6.86 -44.94
C ARG A 972 1.30 -8.30 -44.63
N GLN A 973 2.28 -9.18 -44.42
CA GLN A 973 2.01 -10.58 -44.06
C GLN A 973 1.33 -10.69 -42.69
N ALA A 974 1.78 -9.92 -41.70
CA ALA A 974 1.14 -9.89 -40.38
C ALA A 974 -0.31 -9.42 -40.45
N THR A 975 -0.58 -8.31 -41.16
CA THR A 975 -1.94 -7.75 -41.32
C THR A 975 -2.86 -8.59 -42.19
N GLN A 976 -2.32 -9.44 -43.07
CA GLN A 976 -3.10 -10.44 -43.83
C GLN A 976 -3.54 -11.63 -42.97
N LEU A 977 -2.71 -12.03 -42.00
CA LEU A 977 -3.02 -13.14 -41.09
C LEU A 977 -3.87 -12.71 -39.91
N ARG A 978 -3.89 -11.41 -39.59
CA ARG A 978 -4.54 -10.87 -38.40
C ARG A 978 -4.92 -9.40 -38.58
N GLU A 979 -6.16 -9.08 -38.23
CA GLU A 979 -6.80 -7.77 -38.46
C GLU A 979 -6.54 -6.73 -37.36
N ASP A 980 -6.00 -7.12 -36.21
CA ASP A 980 -5.77 -6.28 -35.02
C ASP A 980 -4.27 -6.09 -34.69
N VAL A 981 -3.40 -6.07 -35.71
CA VAL A 981 -1.94 -5.92 -35.52
C VAL A 981 -1.55 -4.47 -35.17
N ALA A 982 -0.88 -4.30 -34.03
CA ALA A 982 -0.17 -3.07 -33.64
C ALA A 982 1.32 -3.16 -33.98
N LEU A 983 1.91 -2.06 -34.44
CA LEU A 983 3.30 -2.00 -34.92
C LEU A 983 4.16 -1.05 -34.08
N THR A 984 5.28 -1.53 -33.54
CA THR A 984 6.37 -0.69 -33.01
C THR A 984 7.54 -0.67 -33.99
N LEU A 985 7.99 0.51 -34.38
CA LEU A 985 9.26 0.74 -35.07
C LEU A 985 10.25 1.31 -34.06
N THR A 986 11.40 0.65 -33.89
CA THR A 986 12.42 1.02 -32.90
C THR A 986 13.82 0.82 -33.45
N ALA A 987 14.82 1.14 -32.64
CA ALA A 987 16.21 0.77 -32.85
C ALA A 987 16.71 -0.13 -31.71
N GLU A 988 17.84 -0.81 -31.94
CA GLU A 988 18.52 -1.63 -30.95
C GLU A 988 18.96 -0.77 -29.76
N THR A 989 18.68 -1.26 -28.56
CA THR A 989 19.02 -0.63 -27.29
C THR A 989 19.72 -1.64 -26.39
N THR A 990 20.90 -1.29 -25.92
CA THR A 990 21.67 -2.05 -24.92
C THR A 990 21.74 -1.23 -23.63
N SER A 991 22.28 -1.80 -22.56
CA SER A 991 22.43 -1.06 -21.30
C SER A 991 23.52 0.03 -21.35
N GLN A 992 24.33 0.08 -22.42
CA GLN A 992 25.43 1.04 -22.59
C GLN A 992 25.28 1.95 -23.82
N ASP A 993 24.46 1.57 -24.81
CA ASP A 993 24.34 2.30 -26.07
C ASP A 993 22.94 2.14 -26.70
N MET A 994 22.51 3.15 -27.48
CA MET A 994 21.22 3.20 -28.19
C MET A 994 21.43 3.66 -29.63
N ALA A 995 20.94 2.89 -30.60
CA ALA A 995 20.80 3.39 -31.97
C ALA A 995 19.53 4.24 -32.11
N ASP A 996 19.42 5.05 -33.18
CA ASP A 996 18.23 5.86 -33.44
C ASP A 996 17.48 5.35 -34.68
N VAL A 997 16.19 5.03 -34.49
CA VAL A 997 15.30 4.62 -35.59
C VAL A 997 15.17 5.71 -36.66
N LEU A 998 15.35 6.99 -36.28
CA LEU A 998 15.30 8.14 -37.18
C LEU A 998 16.47 8.19 -38.19
N ASP A 999 17.50 7.36 -38.00
CA ASP A 999 18.60 7.21 -38.94
C ASP A 999 18.28 6.27 -40.11
N HIS A 1000 17.17 5.52 -40.01
CA HIS A 1000 16.73 4.69 -41.12
C HIS A 1000 16.27 5.56 -42.32
N PRO A 1001 16.88 5.44 -43.51
CA PRO A 1001 16.69 6.39 -44.61
C PRO A 1001 15.25 6.43 -45.15
N GLU A 1002 14.54 5.31 -45.08
CA GLU A 1002 13.19 5.13 -45.65
C GLU A 1002 12.11 4.97 -44.57
N LEU A 1003 12.31 5.51 -43.36
CA LEU A 1003 11.34 5.38 -42.25
C LEU A 1003 9.94 5.87 -42.63
N VAL A 1004 9.85 7.02 -43.32
CA VAL A 1004 8.58 7.61 -43.82
C VAL A 1004 7.81 6.61 -44.68
N ARG A 1005 8.52 5.90 -45.56
CA ARG A 1005 7.94 4.92 -46.47
C ARG A 1005 7.41 3.69 -45.72
N ILE A 1006 8.13 3.24 -44.70
CA ILE A 1006 7.70 2.13 -43.84
C ILE A 1006 6.43 2.50 -43.07
N VAL A 1007 6.39 3.68 -42.44
CA VAL A 1007 5.20 4.19 -41.72
C VAL A 1007 4.00 4.29 -42.67
N GLY A 1008 4.18 4.88 -43.85
CA GLY A 1008 3.13 4.98 -44.86
C GLY A 1008 2.62 3.61 -45.34
N ALA A 1009 3.52 2.65 -45.55
CA ALA A 1009 3.16 1.29 -45.93
C ALA A 1009 2.41 0.55 -44.83
N ALA A 1010 2.78 0.75 -43.56
CA ALA A 1010 2.10 0.15 -42.41
C ALA A 1010 0.65 0.62 -42.32
N LYS A 1011 0.42 1.93 -42.38
CA LYS A 1011 -0.91 2.53 -42.40
C LYS A 1011 -1.75 2.03 -43.59
N GLY A 1012 -1.14 1.95 -44.77
CA GLY A 1012 -1.79 1.42 -45.96
C GLY A 1012 -2.15 -0.06 -45.88
N ALA A 1013 -1.40 -0.85 -45.10
CA ALA A 1013 -1.66 -2.26 -44.84
C ALA A 1013 -2.77 -2.51 -43.82
N GLY A 1014 -3.16 -1.48 -43.05
CA GLY A 1014 -4.26 -1.58 -42.08
C GLY A 1014 -3.83 -1.97 -40.66
N VAL A 1015 -2.58 -1.69 -40.26
CA VAL A 1015 -2.20 -1.77 -38.84
C VAL A 1015 -3.11 -0.87 -38.00
N ILE A 1016 -3.52 -1.33 -36.82
CA ILE A 1016 -4.48 -0.59 -35.98
C ILE A 1016 -3.84 0.60 -35.26
N ALA A 1017 -2.54 0.53 -34.98
CA ALA A 1017 -1.76 1.62 -34.41
C ALA A 1017 -0.27 1.49 -34.78
N VAL A 1018 0.39 2.63 -35.01
CA VAL A 1018 1.84 2.74 -35.22
C VAL A 1018 2.48 3.47 -34.06
N HIS A 1019 3.49 2.84 -33.46
CA HIS A 1019 4.34 3.40 -32.41
C HIS A 1019 5.76 3.53 -32.95
N VAL A 1020 6.38 4.71 -32.79
CA VAL A 1020 7.80 4.94 -33.08
C VAL A 1020 8.53 5.24 -31.78
N ARG A 1021 9.57 4.47 -31.47
CA ARG A 1021 10.43 4.65 -30.29
C ARG A 1021 11.82 5.12 -30.72
N THR A 1022 12.27 6.25 -30.18
CA THR A 1022 13.50 6.92 -30.60
C THR A 1022 14.21 7.57 -29.40
N PRO A 1023 15.56 7.57 -29.33
CA PRO A 1023 16.30 8.42 -28.40
C PRO A 1023 16.38 9.89 -28.85
N ALA A 1024 15.78 10.24 -29.99
CA ALA A 1024 15.73 11.60 -30.57
C ALA A 1024 17.12 12.22 -30.86
N LEU A 1025 18.09 11.40 -31.29
CA LEU A 1025 19.46 11.81 -31.59
C LEU A 1025 19.59 12.43 -33.00
N ALA A 1026 18.73 12.04 -33.94
CA ALA A 1026 18.81 12.49 -35.34
C ALA A 1026 18.27 13.93 -35.60
N GLY A 1027 17.95 14.69 -34.55
CA GLY A 1027 17.58 16.11 -34.61
C GLY A 1027 16.07 16.42 -34.62
N GLU A 1028 15.72 17.61 -34.13
CA GLU A 1028 14.34 18.11 -33.90
C GLU A 1028 13.41 17.98 -35.12
N ALA A 1029 13.88 18.35 -36.32
CA ALA A 1029 13.04 18.38 -37.52
C ALA A 1029 12.50 16.99 -37.91
N LYS A 1030 13.32 15.94 -37.79
CA LYS A 1030 12.89 14.56 -38.08
C LYS A 1030 11.87 14.07 -37.05
N LEU A 1031 12.06 14.43 -35.79
CA LEU A 1031 11.14 14.06 -34.71
C LEU A 1031 9.77 14.72 -34.89
N ILE A 1032 9.72 16.03 -35.20
CA ILE A 1032 8.48 16.74 -35.50
C ILE A 1032 7.77 16.13 -36.71
N GLY A 1033 8.52 15.77 -37.76
CA GLY A 1033 7.97 15.13 -38.95
C GLY A 1033 7.19 13.84 -38.66
N LEU A 1034 7.50 13.10 -37.59
CA LEU A 1034 6.73 11.91 -37.19
C LEU A 1034 5.28 12.25 -36.79
N ALA A 1035 5.05 13.41 -36.16
CA ALA A 1035 3.72 13.84 -35.77
C ALA A 1035 2.85 14.10 -37.00
N GLU A 1036 3.42 14.72 -38.04
CA GLU A 1036 2.74 15.01 -39.31
C GLU A 1036 2.47 13.75 -40.15
N LEU A 1037 3.28 12.70 -40.00
CA LEU A 1037 3.05 11.40 -40.63
C LEU A 1037 1.85 10.65 -40.02
N GLY A 1038 1.27 11.16 -38.93
CA GLY A 1038 0.13 10.62 -38.20
C GLY A 1038 0.43 9.31 -37.46
N VAL A 1039 1.66 9.14 -36.98
CA VAL A 1039 2.00 8.08 -36.02
C VAL A 1039 1.04 8.18 -34.82
N ASP A 1040 0.64 7.06 -34.21
CA ASP A 1040 -0.29 7.09 -33.07
C ASP A 1040 0.43 7.38 -31.76
N VAL A 1041 1.63 6.82 -31.58
CA VAL A 1041 2.47 7.00 -30.38
C VAL A 1041 3.92 7.28 -30.76
N ILE A 1042 4.51 8.32 -30.17
CA ILE A 1042 5.95 8.61 -30.24
C ILE A 1042 6.51 8.44 -28.82
N SER A 1043 7.39 7.46 -28.64
CA SER A 1043 8.14 7.30 -27.40
C SER A 1043 9.54 7.89 -27.54
N VAL A 1044 9.97 8.65 -26.52
CA VAL A 1044 11.31 9.22 -26.44
C VAL A 1044 12.08 8.60 -25.28
N ASP A 1045 13.18 7.91 -25.58
CA ASP A 1045 14.09 7.35 -24.58
C ASP A 1045 14.94 8.47 -23.97
N TYR A 1046 14.59 8.89 -22.75
CA TYR A 1046 15.14 10.06 -22.07
C TYR A 1046 16.07 9.67 -20.93
N VAL A 1047 17.32 10.13 -20.99
CA VAL A 1047 18.39 9.68 -20.07
C VAL A 1047 18.48 10.56 -18.82
N SER A 1048 18.78 11.85 -18.96
CA SER A 1048 18.96 12.79 -17.84
C SER A 1048 18.85 14.23 -18.33
N ASP A 1049 18.57 15.16 -17.42
CA ASP A 1049 18.69 16.61 -17.69
C ASP A 1049 20.15 17.08 -17.76
N ARG A 1050 21.10 16.27 -17.27
CA ARG A 1050 22.51 16.63 -17.15
C ARG A 1050 23.30 16.05 -18.30
N GLU A 1051 23.92 16.92 -19.10
CA GLU A 1051 24.77 16.51 -20.22
C GLU A 1051 25.91 15.59 -19.79
N SER A 1052 26.58 15.91 -18.66
CA SER A 1052 27.65 15.06 -18.11
C SER A 1052 27.16 13.66 -17.72
N THR A 1053 25.93 13.55 -17.22
CA THR A 1053 25.33 12.25 -16.87
C THR A 1053 24.96 11.49 -18.14
N CYS A 1054 24.42 12.17 -19.16
CA CYS A 1054 24.13 11.55 -20.45
C CYS A 1054 25.40 11.00 -21.11
N GLU A 1055 26.47 11.78 -21.14
CA GLU A 1055 27.77 11.35 -21.69
C GLU A 1055 28.34 10.17 -20.91
N LEU A 1056 28.27 10.20 -19.56
CA LEU A 1056 28.72 9.10 -18.71
C LEU A 1056 27.97 7.79 -19.00
N LEU A 1057 26.67 7.86 -19.23
CA LEU A 1057 25.81 6.68 -19.34
C LEU A 1057 25.73 6.10 -20.75
N THR A 1058 25.93 6.93 -21.77
CA THR A 1058 25.73 6.54 -23.18
C THR A 1058 27.03 6.59 -24.01
N GLY A 1059 28.08 7.25 -23.49
CA GLY A 1059 29.33 7.47 -24.23
C GLY A 1059 29.19 8.38 -25.47
N ARG A 1060 28.04 9.02 -25.69
CA ARG A 1060 27.74 9.83 -26.88
C ARG A 1060 27.43 11.28 -26.55
N LEU A 1061 28.04 12.20 -27.30
CA LEU A 1061 27.69 13.63 -27.31
C LEU A 1061 26.38 13.83 -28.11
N GLY A 1062 25.49 14.71 -27.63
CA GLY A 1062 24.25 15.06 -28.33
C GLY A 1062 22.95 14.65 -27.64
N PHE A 1063 22.98 13.76 -26.64
CA PHE A 1063 21.81 13.44 -25.80
C PHE A 1063 21.26 14.67 -25.05
N GLY A 1064 22.10 15.69 -24.79
CA GLY A 1064 21.64 16.98 -24.24
C GLY A 1064 20.62 17.70 -25.14
N ALA A 1065 20.68 17.50 -26.47
CA ALA A 1065 19.72 18.10 -27.42
C ALA A 1065 18.36 17.38 -27.45
N ALA A 1066 18.25 16.18 -26.88
CA ALA A 1066 16.99 15.42 -26.84
C ALA A 1066 15.91 16.14 -26.01
N HIS A 1067 16.30 16.90 -24.98
CA HIS A 1067 15.38 17.73 -24.18
C HIS A 1067 14.70 18.81 -25.03
N GLU A 1068 15.47 19.53 -25.84
CA GLU A 1068 14.97 20.59 -26.71
C GLU A 1068 14.04 19.99 -27.78
N ALA A 1069 14.47 18.90 -28.43
CA ALA A 1069 13.66 18.20 -29.44
C ALA A 1069 12.32 17.69 -28.87
N LEU A 1070 12.32 17.09 -27.67
CA LEU A 1070 11.11 16.64 -27.00
C LEU A 1070 10.18 17.81 -26.64
N THR A 1071 10.73 18.92 -26.15
CA THR A 1071 9.96 20.12 -25.82
C THR A 1071 9.29 20.71 -27.06
N SER A 1072 10.03 20.78 -28.17
CA SER A 1072 9.49 21.22 -29.46
C SER A 1072 8.42 20.28 -30.01
N LEU A 1073 8.60 18.96 -29.90
CA LEU A 1073 7.58 17.98 -30.26
C LEU A 1073 6.28 18.19 -29.48
N ILE A 1074 6.37 18.39 -28.16
CA ILE A 1074 5.19 18.65 -27.31
C ILE A 1074 4.51 19.95 -27.71
N HIS A 1075 5.28 21.02 -27.94
CA HIS A 1075 4.74 22.30 -28.39
C HIS A 1075 4.01 22.16 -29.73
N HIS A 1076 4.65 21.52 -30.72
CA HIS A 1076 4.06 21.28 -32.04
C HIS A 1076 2.78 20.42 -31.95
N ARG A 1077 2.81 19.29 -31.22
CA ARG A 1077 1.64 18.45 -30.96
C ARG A 1077 0.47 19.26 -30.40
N ASN A 1078 0.75 20.20 -29.49
CA ASN A 1078 -0.29 21.02 -28.87
C ASN A 1078 -0.90 22.05 -29.83
N THR A 1079 -0.27 22.32 -30.98
CA THR A 1079 -0.80 23.17 -32.06
C THR A 1079 -1.62 22.43 -33.11
N LEU A 1080 -1.56 21.08 -33.14
CA LEU A 1080 -2.35 20.25 -34.05
C LEU A 1080 -3.82 20.16 -33.60
N ASP A 1081 -4.71 19.88 -34.55
CA ASP A 1081 -6.13 19.64 -34.28
C ASP A 1081 -6.32 18.45 -33.33
N ARG A 1082 -7.21 18.61 -32.35
CA ARG A 1082 -7.54 17.56 -31.37
C ARG A 1082 -8.52 16.56 -31.96
N LEU A 1083 -8.37 15.29 -31.61
CA LEU A 1083 -9.40 14.27 -31.83
C LEU A 1083 -10.32 14.23 -30.60
N ASP A 1084 -11.54 14.78 -30.72
CA ASP A 1084 -12.40 15.14 -29.58
C ASP A 1084 -11.69 16.17 -28.69
N ASP A 1085 -11.02 15.74 -27.62
CA ASP A 1085 -10.20 16.61 -26.74
C ASP A 1085 -8.76 16.07 -26.54
N LEU A 1086 -8.36 15.08 -27.34
CA LEU A 1086 -7.09 14.39 -27.19
C LEU A 1086 -6.04 14.95 -28.15
N HIS A 1087 -4.85 15.21 -27.60
CA HIS A 1087 -3.66 15.58 -28.37
C HIS A 1087 -3.04 14.34 -29.02
N MET A 1088 -2.83 14.39 -30.34
CA MET A 1088 -2.17 13.35 -31.12
C MET A 1088 -0.93 13.91 -31.83
N PRO A 1089 0.14 13.11 -32.01
CA PRO A 1089 0.35 11.76 -31.49
C PRO A 1089 0.44 11.73 -29.96
N TRP A 1090 0.19 10.56 -29.36
CA TRP A 1090 0.58 10.36 -27.95
C TRP A 1090 2.10 10.49 -27.84
N VAL A 1091 2.57 11.28 -26.88
CA VAL A 1091 4.00 11.42 -26.59
C VAL A 1091 4.26 10.74 -25.26
N VAL A 1092 5.19 9.79 -25.24
CA VAL A 1092 5.51 8.99 -24.05
C VAL A 1092 7.00 9.14 -23.76
N VAL A 1093 7.33 9.66 -22.59
CA VAL A 1093 8.74 9.73 -22.16
C VAL A 1093 9.11 8.43 -21.45
N ARG A 1094 10.21 7.81 -21.86
CA ARG A 1094 10.69 6.55 -21.30
C ARG A 1094 11.98 6.80 -20.51
N LEU A 1095 11.99 6.39 -19.25
CA LEU A 1095 13.13 6.51 -18.34
C LEU A 1095 13.66 5.13 -18.02
N THR A 1096 14.96 4.96 -17.80
CA THR A 1096 15.52 3.67 -17.39
C THR A 1096 16.05 3.76 -15.96
N ARG A 1097 15.61 2.88 -15.08
CA ARG A 1097 16.09 2.86 -13.69
C ARG A 1097 17.50 2.27 -13.63
N ARG A 1098 18.48 3.04 -13.13
CA ARG A 1098 19.86 2.59 -12.92
C ARG A 1098 20.55 3.40 -11.82
N ASP A 1099 21.67 2.91 -11.28
CA ASP A 1099 22.28 3.47 -10.06
C ASP A 1099 22.66 4.95 -10.21
N ALA A 1100 23.17 5.34 -11.37
CA ALA A 1100 23.70 6.69 -11.62
C ALA A 1100 22.63 7.81 -11.71
N ILE A 1101 21.38 7.48 -12.03
CA ILE A 1101 20.27 8.44 -12.19
C ILE A 1101 19.08 8.12 -11.28
N TYR A 1102 19.26 7.23 -10.31
CA TYR A 1102 18.18 6.78 -9.44
C TYR A 1102 17.48 7.97 -8.72
N GLU A 1103 18.24 8.96 -8.26
CA GLU A 1103 17.71 10.16 -7.61
C GLU A 1103 16.98 11.11 -8.58
N GLU A 1104 17.19 10.98 -9.90
CA GLU A 1104 16.53 11.78 -10.94
C GLU A 1104 15.19 11.18 -11.41
N ILE A 1105 14.93 9.88 -11.14
CA ILE A 1105 13.72 9.19 -11.63
C ILE A 1105 12.43 9.88 -11.16
N GLU A 1106 12.34 10.23 -9.88
CA GLU A 1106 11.16 10.90 -9.32
C GLU A 1106 10.82 12.22 -10.01
N PRO A 1107 11.73 13.23 -10.01
CA PRO A 1107 11.43 14.53 -10.61
C PRO A 1107 11.22 14.44 -12.13
N LEU A 1108 11.90 13.51 -12.83
CA LEU A 1108 11.70 13.32 -14.27
C LEU A 1108 10.36 12.67 -14.57
N TYR A 1109 10.00 11.60 -13.86
CA TYR A 1109 8.74 10.88 -14.08
C TYR A 1109 7.53 11.80 -13.89
N ASP A 1110 7.49 12.54 -12.79
CA ASP A 1110 6.39 13.45 -12.49
C ASP A 1110 6.28 14.59 -13.51
N ARG A 1111 7.42 15.20 -13.87
CA ARG A 1111 7.45 16.28 -14.87
C ARG A 1111 6.85 15.82 -16.19
N TRP A 1112 7.29 14.67 -16.69
CA TRP A 1112 6.86 14.17 -18.00
C TRP A 1112 5.45 13.58 -17.97
N MET A 1113 5.03 12.96 -16.87
CA MET A 1113 3.62 12.60 -16.67
C MET A 1113 2.73 13.85 -16.79
N MET A 1114 3.10 14.96 -16.15
CA MET A 1114 2.31 16.19 -16.18
C MET A 1114 2.38 16.92 -17.53
N ALA A 1115 3.53 16.91 -18.22
CA ALA A 1115 3.71 17.60 -19.49
C ALA A 1115 3.12 16.84 -20.70
N CYS A 1116 3.30 15.53 -20.74
CA CYS A 1116 2.92 14.69 -21.87
C CYS A 1116 1.59 13.96 -21.66
N GLY A 1117 1.18 13.76 -20.41
CA GLY A 1117 0.11 12.85 -20.02
C GLY A 1117 0.56 11.40 -19.80
N ALA A 1118 1.81 11.06 -20.17
CA ALA A 1118 2.33 9.70 -20.10
C ALA A 1118 3.86 9.67 -19.94
N ALA A 1119 4.32 8.80 -19.04
CA ALA A 1119 5.72 8.43 -18.85
C ALA A 1119 5.81 6.96 -18.40
N VAL A 1120 6.88 6.30 -18.80
CA VAL A 1120 7.15 4.88 -18.51
C VAL A 1120 8.55 4.76 -17.93
N ILE A 1121 8.73 3.91 -16.93
CA ILE A 1121 10.04 3.51 -16.43
C ILE A 1121 10.32 2.12 -16.98
N ASP A 1122 11.33 1.97 -17.83
CA ASP A 1122 11.69 0.68 -18.44
C ASP A 1122 12.69 -0.12 -17.59
N PRO A 1123 12.66 -1.47 -17.72
CA PRO A 1123 13.77 -2.31 -17.27
C PRO A 1123 15.06 -1.97 -18.02
N LEU A 1124 16.20 -2.24 -17.38
CA LEU A 1124 17.47 -2.33 -18.11
C LEU A 1124 17.42 -3.51 -19.10
N PRO A 1125 17.90 -3.35 -20.36
CA PRO A 1125 17.98 -4.47 -21.31
C PRO A 1125 18.78 -5.65 -20.75
N GLU A 1126 19.88 -5.36 -20.07
CA GLU A 1126 20.76 -6.32 -19.41
C GLU A 1126 21.39 -5.71 -18.13
N ALA A 1127 21.75 -6.55 -17.17
CA ALA A 1127 22.42 -6.09 -15.95
C ALA A 1127 23.76 -5.43 -16.28
N VAL A 1128 24.04 -4.27 -15.68
CA VAL A 1128 25.31 -3.55 -15.87
C VAL A 1128 26.32 -4.02 -14.81
N PRO A 1129 27.50 -4.53 -15.19
CA PRO A 1129 28.51 -4.94 -14.23
C PRO A 1129 28.89 -3.81 -13.26
N GLY A 1130 28.77 -4.08 -11.96
CA GLY A 1130 29.08 -3.12 -10.90
C GLY A 1130 27.92 -2.22 -10.46
N GLU A 1131 26.80 -2.21 -11.18
CA GLU A 1131 25.55 -1.62 -10.71
C GLU A 1131 24.72 -2.64 -9.92
N ARG A 1132 23.92 -2.14 -8.97
CA ARG A 1132 23.06 -2.99 -8.13
C ARG A 1132 21.66 -3.15 -8.70
N ILE A 1133 21.21 -2.15 -9.45
CA ILE A 1133 19.87 -2.14 -10.04
C ILE A 1133 19.89 -3.08 -11.24
N GLU A 1134 19.02 -4.08 -11.18
CA GLU A 1134 18.84 -5.08 -12.22
C GLU A 1134 17.38 -5.01 -12.73
N PRO A 1135 17.11 -5.48 -13.97
CA PRO A 1135 15.75 -5.58 -14.46
C PRO A 1135 14.93 -6.58 -13.62
N PHE A 1136 13.64 -6.32 -13.47
CA PHE A 1136 12.78 -7.22 -12.73
C PHE A 1136 12.45 -8.50 -13.50
N GLU A 1137 12.32 -9.61 -12.77
CA GLU A 1137 11.77 -10.82 -13.36
C GLU A 1137 10.26 -10.65 -13.57
N LEU A 1138 9.81 -10.88 -14.81
CA LEU A 1138 8.39 -10.81 -15.12
C LEU A 1138 7.63 -12.00 -14.51
N PRO A 1139 6.41 -11.80 -14.00
CA PRO A 1139 5.52 -12.88 -13.59
C PRO A 1139 5.27 -13.88 -14.73
N GLN A 1140 5.04 -15.15 -14.39
CA GLN A 1140 4.82 -16.22 -15.37
C GLN A 1140 3.67 -15.91 -16.34
N LEU A 1141 2.57 -15.33 -15.85
CA LEU A 1141 1.45 -14.91 -16.69
C LEU A 1141 1.90 -13.89 -17.74
N ALA A 1142 2.63 -12.84 -17.33
CA ALA A 1142 3.08 -11.79 -18.23
C ALA A 1142 4.04 -12.33 -19.29
N MET A 1143 5.01 -13.17 -18.90
CA MET A 1143 5.90 -13.86 -19.85
C MET A 1143 5.12 -14.70 -20.86
N ARG A 1144 4.14 -15.47 -20.39
CA ARG A 1144 3.28 -16.29 -21.25
C ARG A 1144 2.48 -15.44 -22.23
N VAL A 1145 1.86 -14.35 -21.77
CA VAL A 1145 1.09 -13.43 -22.62
C VAL A 1145 2.01 -12.82 -23.69
N LEU A 1146 3.14 -12.22 -23.29
CA LEU A 1146 4.09 -11.59 -24.21
C LEU A 1146 4.60 -12.58 -25.27
N SER A 1147 4.96 -13.81 -24.87
CA SER A 1147 5.44 -14.83 -25.81
C SER A 1147 4.39 -15.31 -26.83
N ARG A 1148 3.11 -15.00 -26.59
CA ARG A 1148 1.96 -15.38 -27.42
C ARG A 1148 1.31 -14.21 -28.14
N SER A 1149 1.71 -12.97 -27.83
CA SER A 1149 1.16 -11.76 -28.43
C SER A 1149 2.20 -10.91 -29.17
N LYS A 1150 3.47 -10.91 -28.75
CA LYS A 1150 4.53 -10.03 -29.28
C LYS A 1150 5.58 -10.79 -30.09
N MET A 1151 5.97 -10.23 -31.24
CA MET A 1151 7.11 -10.68 -32.04
C MET A 1151 8.04 -9.51 -32.32
N THR A 1152 9.33 -9.67 -31.99
CA THR A 1152 10.38 -8.72 -32.35
C THR A 1152 11.22 -9.27 -33.50
N VAL A 1153 11.44 -8.46 -34.53
CA VAL A 1153 12.38 -8.73 -35.63
C VAL A 1153 13.50 -7.71 -35.56
N ARG A 1154 14.73 -8.20 -35.43
CA ARG A 1154 15.94 -7.39 -35.31
C ARG A 1154 16.41 -6.87 -36.67
N ALA A 1155 17.31 -5.89 -36.67
CA ALA A 1155 17.85 -5.30 -37.90
C ALA A 1155 18.58 -6.33 -38.79
N ASP A 1156 19.16 -7.37 -38.19
CA ASP A 1156 19.81 -8.49 -38.87
C ASP A 1156 18.82 -9.59 -39.35
N ARG A 1157 17.51 -9.34 -39.23
CA ARG A 1157 16.37 -10.23 -39.57
C ARG A 1157 16.13 -11.39 -38.59
N THR A 1158 16.91 -11.49 -37.52
CA THR A 1158 16.69 -12.49 -36.48
C THR A 1158 15.50 -12.10 -35.59
N THR A 1159 15.02 -13.05 -34.78
CA THR A 1159 13.98 -12.81 -33.76
C THR A 1159 14.58 -13.04 -32.37
N ASP A 1160 13.91 -12.62 -31.31
CA ASP A 1160 14.40 -12.71 -29.92
C ASP A 1160 14.85 -14.11 -29.44
N LYS A 1161 14.48 -15.19 -30.15
CA LYS A 1161 14.92 -16.57 -29.85
C LYS A 1161 16.06 -17.08 -30.75
N GLY A 1162 16.56 -16.24 -31.65
CA GLY A 1162 17.50 -16.61 -32.72
C GLY A 1162 16.89 -17.56 -33.76
N ASP A 1163 17.54 -17.70 -34.93
CA ASP A 1163 17.09 -18.61 -35.99
C ASP A 1163 17.26 -20.11 -35.66
N HIS A 1164 17.86 -20.43 -34.49
CA HIS A 1164 18.10 -21.79 -34.02
C HIS A 1164 16.93 -22.37 -33.21
N ALA A 1165 15.93 -21.57 -32.80
CA ALA A 1165 14.75 -22.03 -32.05
C ALA A 1165 13.63 -22.55 -32.99
N ARG A 1166 13.89 -23.65 -33.71
CA ARG A 1166 13.01 -24.24 -34.74
C ARG A 1166 11.55 -24.55 -34.31
N ASP A 1167 11.27 -24.52 -33.00
CA ASP A 1167 10.02 -25.01 -32.39
C ASP A 1167 9.23 -23.95 -31.56
N GLY A 1168 9.57 -22.65 -31.63
CA GLY A 1168 8.86 -21.59 -30.90
C GLY A 1168 7.65 -20.96 -31.62
N ILE A 1169 6.75 -20.28 -30.89
CA ILE A 1169 5.59 -19.55 -31.45
C ILE A 1169 6.02 -18.48 -32.47
N ALA A 1170 7.05 -17.68 -32.15
CA ALA A 1170 7.60 -16.70 -33.09
C ALA A 1170 8.12 -17.35 -34.40
N ALA A 1171 8.75 -18.52 -34.31
CA ALA A 1171 9.17 -19.29 -35.49
C ALA A 1171 7.97 -19.85 -36.26
N ALA A 1172 6.89 -20.22 -35.57
CA ALA A 1172 5.63 -20.62 -36.21
C ALA A 1172 4.99 -19.46 -36.99
N TRP A 1173 4.91 -18.26 -36.39
CA TRP A 1173 4.46 -17.05 -37.07
C TRP A 1173 5.32 -16.71 -38.27
N ARG A 1174 6.65 -16.75 -38.12
CA ARG A 1174 7.56 -16.49 -39.24
C ARG A 1174 7.32 -17.46 -40.40
N ARG A 1175 7.22 -18.76 -40.13
CA ARG A 1175 6.89 -19.77 -41.17
C ARG A 1175 5.53 -19.51 -41.83
N GLN A 1176 4.52 -19.12 -41.05
CA GLN A 1176 3.20 -18.77 -41.58
C GLN A 1176 3.27 -17.52 -42.47
N MET A 1177 3.95 -16.46 -42.02
CA MET A 1177 4.19 -15.25 -42.80
C MET A 1177 4.96 -15.55 -44.09
N GLU A 1178 6.05 -16.31 -44.01
CA GLU A 1178 6.86 -16.72 -45.16
C GLU A 1178 6.10 -17.62 -46.14
N SER A 1179 5.13 -18.42 -45.65
CA SER A 1179 4.29 -19.27 -46.50
C SER A 1179 3.30 -18.49 -47.36
N LEU A 1180 3.02 -17.23 -47.02
CA LEU A 1180 2.33 -16.30 -47.90
C LEU A 1180 3.32 -15.84 -48.97
N THR A 1181 3.42 -16.59 -50.06
CA THR A 1181 4.18 -16.17 -51.25
C THR A 1181 3.67 -14.82 -51.75
N ALA A 1182 4.51 -14.06 -52.45
CA ALA A 1182 4.14 -12.81 -53.11
C ALA A 1182 3.00 -13.05 -54.12
N ILE A 1183 1.76 -13.02 -53.64
CA ILE A 1183 0.55 -13.15 -54.45
C ILE A 1183 0.47 -11.90 -55.33
N GLU A 1184 0.38 -12.10 -56.65
CA GLU A 1184 0.17 -11.02 -57.61
C GLU A 1184 -1.07 -10.19 -57.23
N PRO A 1185 -1.07 -8.86 -57.49
CA PRO A 1185 -2.15 -7.95 -57.14
C PRO A 1185 -3.55 -8.36 -57.64
N ALA A 1186 -3.65 -9.31 -58.57
CA ALA A 1186 -4.89 -9.76 -59.18
C ALA A 1186 -5.78 -10.62 -58.26
N GLN A 1187 -5.23 -11.45 -57.38
CA GLN A 1187 -6.05 -12.27 -56.44
C GLN A 1187 -6.59 -11.46 -55.25
N VAL A 1188 -6.03 -10.27 -55.04
CA VAL A 1188 -6.49 -9.32 -54.03
C VAL A 1188 -7.83 -8.67 -54.42
N MET A 1189 -8.25 -8.73 -55.70
CA MET A 1189 -9.55 -8.19 -56.12
C MET A 1189 -10.75 -9.06 -55.74
N GLU A 1190 -10.61 -10.39 -55.65
CA GLU A 1190 -11.74 -11.26 -55.29
C GLU A 1190 -12.08 -11.17 -53.80
N ILE A 1191 -11.07 -11.03 -52.92
CA ILE A 1191 -11.29 -10.87 -51.47
C ILE A 1191 -11.67 -9.41 -51.11
N LYS A 1192 -11.21 -8.40 -51.88
CA LYS A 1192 -11.61 -6.98 -51.68
C LYS A 1192 -13.00 -6.64 -52.19
N SER A 1193 -13.62 -7.47 -53.04
CA SER A 1193 -14.97 -7.21 -53.54
C SER A 1193 -16.03 -7.17 -52.42
N ASN A 1194 -15.76 -7.82 -51.27
CA ASN A 1194 -16.61 -7.74 -50.08
C ASN A 1194 -16.28 -6.57 -49.14
N THR A 1195 -15.13 -5.90 -49.30
CA THR A 1195 -14.73 -4.76 -48.44
C THR A 1195 -14.91 -3.40 -49.12
N GLN A 1196 -15.00 -3.36 -50.45
CA GLN A 1196 -15.17 -2.11 -51.19
C GLN A 1196 -16.61 -1.58 -51.11
N ALA A 1197 -17.60 -2.45 -50.90
CA ALA A 1197 -18.98 -2.06 -50.60
C ALA A 1197 -19.13 -1.34 -49.24
N ALA A 1198 -18.19 -1.52 -48.31
CA ALA A 1198 -18.18 -0.90 -46.98
C ALA A 1198 -17.29 0.37 -46.89
N ARG A 1199 -16.62 0.76 -47.99
CA ARG A 1199 -15.86 2.03 -48.07
C ARG A 1199 -16.58 3.11 -48.87
N SER A 1200 -17.64 2.77 -49.61
CA SER A 1200 -18.50 3.72 -50.33
C SER A 1200 -19.88 3.93 -49.68
N ALA A 1201 -20.08 3.39 -48.47
CA ALA A 1201 -21.20 3.61 -47.57
C ALA A 1201 -20.62 3.99 -46.20
#